data_AF-D1P8N9-F1
#
_entry.id   AF-D1P8N9-F1
#
_cell.length_a   1.000
_cell.length_b   1.000
_cell.length_c   1.000
_cell.angle_alpha   90.00
_cell.angle_beta   90.00
_cell.angle_gamma   90.00
#
_symmetry.space_group_name_H-M   'P 1'
#
loop_
_entity.id
_entity.type
_entity.pdbx_description
1 polymer ?
#
loop_
_entity_poly.entity_id
_entity_poly.type
_entity_poly.pdbx_seq_one_letter_code
_entity_poly.pdbx_strand_id
1 'polypeptide(L)'
;MKKNLLRFGLSLIALFVMVVANAQTYQNEEASVSWPFNDDNYATQYTKSPENGFSLVSVNTGDLKYSLKTTKDKDGNMMAMAGFGPVGTTKAVEWTVKPSKGLTFTPTSISTYVKRFGTDAENGVTVTAKLSDGTSVDLGNFTALRDNKTTETDKFSKNENLTDHIVIQLTADQQAKLTSAEGFTLSCTVGVGAAKQQGFADVHINGLLNGTIQQVEQYTLSAVVSTVGAGTVKVSPAGTVFDAETPITVTATKNFGYKFVNWTDANNKVVSTDEEYTFSISANTALKANFEKINTYALDYKVEGGANDYMVSATPAPTVVNGKNMYEEGTEVTLTASSNDILTFTNWNDGETGAERKIKMNVDQSYTAAYSAKDFIAGWDFYKSAREGRTADFAAEDNDVDQLILRDADGNTYAWLDKSNSAGGYEGKNAAVNWTSKKTKALGETYWQTKVNATAFTDIKVKSSMLYNYNAYETYNVEYSLNGTDWTKVGAIKMPGTKAWTDGEFTLPADANNKSEVYIRWIADKTSSIKGATGDNDGIAITNIYITGTAQLVNDGKAPVLVSTIPTEGATNASANGKIVLTFDEKVKLTDNAAATLGTAKIEGTVSGKTITFAYKGLNYATAYTFKLAAGSVADLTDNATDQAIVLNFTTKTKPAVTKALYDFIVPTDGDFKAALDAAAKRTDTSKRFRIFIKQGDYKIPADEKSKVTGSDGKSYANPTTYMNTPNVSIIGEGMDNTSLTNTVPNSGQSANVLEGIGKGDVLCLQKGATNTYFQDLKMYSSMGDAKGRDIVLNDQSNKTICKNVNLWAYQDTYVSNNQNGKFYFEDGILRGRTDYLCGKGDVYYNNVELWICEKGGYLAVPSQPKKYGYIFKDCTIKDATAAKDLNGNYTLGRPWGKGTPIALYIDTKMEAIPSAAGWNEMSGGYPKRFAEYNSYTSTGSVVDLKDRKKVYDAYDSKDGDNYVNRRNETAGDPILAAEEAATYTIETVMGQDDDWDPTAATEQASAPSNVKLNGTTLAWDNNDYALLWAVCKNGKVVDFTIKPTYLVDDASATWSVRAANEMGGLSEATAAVLGTGIHNIASATDAAVIKTAIYAADGTQLSNLQKGINIVVKTLADGSKKTSKVIVK
;
A
#
# COMPACT_ATOMS: atom_id res chain seq x y z
N MET A 1 38.56 26.80 -15.93
CA MET A 1 38.82 28.00 -15.10
C MET A 1 39.64 29.00 -15.90
N LYS A 2 39.34 30.32 -15.78
CA LYS A 2 39.89 31.44 -16.58
C LYS A 2 39.41 31.55 -18.04
N LYS A 3 38.10 31.77 -18.27
CA LYS A 3 37.60 32.58 -19.41
C LYS A 3 36.13 33.01 -19.34
N ASN A 4 35.35 32.58 -18.34
CA ASN A 4 33.94 33.00 -18.17
C ASN A 4 33.68 33.96 -16.99
N LEU A 5 34.72 34.52 -16.36
CA LEU A 5 34.57 35.45 -15.22
C LEU A 5 34.31 36.91 -15.62
N LEU A 6 34.12 37.22 -16.91
CA LEU A 6 34.08 38.60 -17.43
C LEU A 6 32.71 39.04 -17.99
N ARG A 7 31.63 38.30 -17.72
CA ARG A 7 30.26 38.74 -18.09
C ARG A 7 29.30 39.00 -16.91
N PHE A 8 29.77 38.91 -15.67
CA PHE A 8 28.94 39.15 -14.47
C PHE A 8 29.31 40.38 -13.65
N GLY A 9 30.25 41.20 -14.11
CA GLY A 9 30.63 42.45 -13.45
C GLY A 9 30.32 43.64 -14.33
N LEU A 10 29.10 44.17 -14.24
CA LEU A 10 28.73 45.58 -14.49
C LEU A 10 27.21 45.71 -14.63
N SER A 11 26.52 45.97 -13.51
CA SER A 11 25.33 46.84 -13.42
C SER A 11 24.83 46.87 -11.98
N LEU A 12 25.61 47.50 -11.10
CA LEU A 12 25.12 47.98 -9.81
C LEU A 12 25.54 49.44 -9.66
N ILE A 13 24.88 50.30 -10.44
CA ILE A 13 24.70 51.70 -10.10
C ILE A 13 23.19 51.88 -10.08
N ALA A 14 22.61 51.84 -8.88
CA ALA A 14 21.27 52.30 -8.63
C ALA A 14 21.29 53.83 -8.80
N LEU A 15 21.13 54.29 -10.04
CA LEU A 15 20.77 55.67 -10.32
C LEU A 15 19.31 55.80 -9.88
N PHE A 16 19.05 56.51 -8.77
CA PHE A 16 17.72 57.01 -8.44
C PHE A 16 17.32 58.01 -9.54
N VAL A 17 16.75 57.51 -10.62
CA VAL A 17 15.97 58.34 -11.53
C VAL A 17 14.54 58.24 -11.05
N MET A 18 14.12 59.21 -10.24
CA MET A 18 12.71 59.57 -10.19
C MET A 18 12.36 60.07 -11.60
N VAL A 19 11.85 59.20 -12.46
CA VAL A 19 11.25 59.65 -13.71
C VAL A 19 9.96 60.34 -13.30
N VAL A 20 9.96 61.68 -13.35
CA VAL A 20 8.74 62.46 -13.21
C VAL A 20 7.93 62.19 -14.48
N ALA A 21 7.15 61.12 -14.49
CA ALA A 21 6.10 60.95 -15.47
C ALA A 21 5.01 61.97 -15.13
N ASN A 22 4.72 62.87 -16.06
CA ASN A 22 3.54 63.73 -15.96
C ASN A 22 2.31 62.85 -15.65
N ALA A 23 1.41 63.30 -14.78
CA ALA A 23 0.20 62.57 -14.40
C ALA A 23 -0.58 62.12 -15.66
N GLN A 24 -0.35 60.88 -16.08
CA GLN A 24 -0.93 60.35 -17.31
C GLN A 24 -2.37 59.97 -17.01
N THR A 25 -3.29 60.60 -17.73
CA THR A 25 -4.73 60.39 -17.60
C THR A 25 -5.21 59.64 -18.84
N TYR A 26 -5.95 58.55 -18.62
CA TYR A 26 -6.59 57.76 -19.66
C TYR A 26 -8.10 57.99 -19.59
N GLN A 27 -8.74 58.16 -20.75
CA GLN A 27 -10.18 58.39 -20.86
C GLN A 27 -10.76 57.31 -21.77
N ASN A 28 -11.06 56.15 -21.18
CA ASN A 28 -11.44 54.94 -21.91
C ASN A 28 -10.46 54.63 -23.05
N GLU A 29 -9.16 54.74 -22.77
CA GLU A 29 -8.10 54.46 -23.73
C GLU A 29 -8.01 52.95 -23.95
N GLU A 30 -7.84 52.50 -25.20
CA GLU A 30 -7.61 51.09 -25.50
C GLU A 30 -6.34 50.56 -24.81
N ALA A 31 -6.46 49.39 -24.21
CA ALA A 31 -5.38 48.72 -23.52
C ALA A 31 -5.41 47.22 -23.79
N SER A 32 -4.24 46.60 -23.83
CA SER A 32 -4.08 45.18 -24.09
C SER A 32 -2.92 44.59 -23.31
N VAL A 33 -3.06 43.33 -22.95
CA VAL A 33 -2.00 42.50 -22.38
C VAL A 33 -1.99 41.17 -23.13
N SER A 34 -0.82 40.70 -23.54
CA SER A 34 -0.71 39.42 -24.25
C SER A 34 0.51 38.59 -23.87
N TRP A 35 0.35 37.27 -23.99
CA TRP A 35 1.40 36.27 -23.77
C TRP A 35 1.55 35.38 -25.00
N PRO A 36 2.72 35.38 -25.67
CA PRO A 36 2.94 34.57 -26.86
C PRO A 36 3.04 33.07 -26.57
N PHE A 37 3.65 32.68 -25.42
CA PHE A 37 3.95 31.29 -25.06
C PHE A 37 4.85 30.53 -26.05
N ASN A 38 5.85 31.22 -26.60
CA ASN A 38 6.75 30.66 -27.62
C ASN A 38 7.94 29.85 -27.07
N ASP A 39 8.27 29.99 -25.77
CA ASP A 39 9.38 29.26 -25.13
C ASP A 39 9.20 29.11 -23.60
N ASP A 40 10.19 28.50 -22.94
CA ASP A 40 10.23 28.17 -21.52
C ASP A 40 10.22 29.42 -20.58
N ASN A 41 10.50 30.62 -21.09
CA ASN A 41 10.45 31.89 -20.33
C ASN A 41 9.08 32.58 -20.41
N TYR A 42 8.02 31.83 -20.71
CA TYR A 42 6.66 32.35 -20.86
C TYR A 42 6.16 33.21 -19.69
N ALA A 43 6.66 32.98 -18.48
CA ALA A 43 6.24 33.71 -17.28
C ALA A 43 6.64 35.20 -17.32
N THR A 44 7.71 35.53 -18.06
CA THR A 44 8.25 36.90 -18.18
C THR A 44 8.10 37.48 -19.59
N GLN A 45 7.63 36.68 -20.55
CA GLN A 45 7.36 37.14 -21.90
C GLN A 45 5.90 37.53 -22.03
N TYR A 46 5.64 38.82 -21.90
CA TYR A 46 4.34 39.40 -22.20
C TYR A 46 4.54 40.77 -22.85
N THR A 47 3.51 41.24 -23.55
CA THR A 47 3.41 42.63 -23.97
C THR A 47 2.26 43.29 -23.24
N LYS A 48 2.41 44.56 -22.91
CA LYS A 48 1.32 45.39 -22.37
C LYS A 48 1.31 46.73 -23.08
N SER A 49 0.13 47.24 -23.36
CA SER A 49 -0.07 48.55 -23.96
C SER A 49 -1.27 49.21 -23.28
N PRO A 50 -1.21 50.49 -22.91
CA PRO A 50 -0.01 51.32 -22.82
C PRO A 50 0.94 50.83 -21.70
N GLU A 51 2.25 51.07 -21.86
CA GLU A 51 3.30 50.53 -20.96
C GLU A 51 3.06 50.85 -19.48
N ASN A 52 2.64 52.09 -19.19
CA ASN A 52 2.36 52.58 -17.83
C ASN A 52 0.96 52.24 -17.32
N GLY A 53 0.14 51.54 -18.11
CA GLY A 53 -1.26 51.26 -17.80
C GLY A 53 -1.48 50.17 -16.75
N PHE A 54 -0.51 49.28 -16.54
CA PHE A 54 -0.62 48.12 -15.65
C PHE A 54 0.54 48.03 -14.66
N SER A 55 0.20 47.86 -13.39
CA SER A 55 1.13 47.65 -12.26
C SER A 55 1.55 46.19 -12.11
N LEU A 56 0.66 45.25 -12.44
CA LEU A 56 0.94 43.82 -12.40
C LEU A 56 0.41 43.14 -13.65
N VAL A 57 1.28 42.39 -14.30
CA VAL A 57 0.94 41.44 -15.35
C VAL A 57 1.67 40.16 -15.01
N SER A 58 0.95 39.08 -14.76
CA SER A 58 1.58 37.82 -14.38
C SER A 58 0.77 36.61 -14.84
N VAL A 59 1.45 35.47 -14.94
CA VAL A 59 0.82 34.17 -15.15
C VAL A 59 1.23 33.20 -14.05
N ASN A 60 0.25 32.58 -13.40
CA ASN A 60 0.41 31.53 -12.43
C ASN A 60 0.02 30.17 -13.04
N THR A 61 0.90 29.21 -12.84
CA THR A 61 0.76 27.83 -13.33
C THR A 61 0.81 26.81 -12.19
N GLY A 62 0.97 27.24 -10.94
CA GLY A 62 1.04 26.37 -9.77
C GLY A 62 2.06 25.23 -9.93
N ASP A 63 1.64 24.00 -9.73
CA ASP A 63 2.44 22.77 -9.89
C ASP A 63 2.28 22.11 -11.28
N LEU A 64 1.61 22.76 -12.24
CA LEU A 64 1.40 22.21 -13.58
C LEU A 64 2.73 21.93 -14.30
N LYS A 65 2.81 20.77 -14.96
CA LYS A 65 3.96 20.40 -15.77
C LYS A 65 3.91 21.12 -17.12
N TYR A 66 4.87 22.01 -17.34
CA TYR A 66 5.04 22.71 -18.61
C TYR A 66 5.84 21.89 -19.64
N SER A 67 5.48 22.00 -20.91
CA SER A 67 6.34 21.62 -22.04
C SER A 67 5.99 22.46 -23.27
N LEU A 68 6.99 22.93 -24.00
CA LEU A 68 6.79 23.57 -25.30
C LEU A 68 6.33 22.55 -26.35
N LYS A 69 5.31 22.90 -27.13
CA LYS A 69 4.76 22.09 -28.24
C LYS A 69 4.85 22.84 -29.55
N THR A 70 4.94 22.07 -30.62
CA THR A 70 4.83 22.56 -31.99
C THR A 70 3.61 21.90 -32.62
N THR A 71 2.65 22.71 -33.08
CA THR A 71 1.35 22.25 -33.60
C THR A 71 0.96 23.05 -34.84
N LYS A 72 -0.15 22.68 -35.49
CA LYS A 72 -0.79 23.48 -36.55
C LYS A 72 -2.04 24.20 -36.04
N ASP A 73 -2.24 25.43 -36.50
CA ASP A 73 -3.52 26.14 -36.40
C ASP A 73 -4.58 25.52 -37.36
N LYS A 74 -5.83 26.02 -37.32
CA LYS A 74 -6.91 25.58 -38.23
C LYS A 74 -6.61 25.77 -39.72
N ASP A 75 -5.71 26.68 -40.07
CA ASP A 75 -5.35 27.00 -41.45
C ASP A 75 -4.11 26.20 -41.91
N GLY A 76 -3.54 25.38 -41.02
CA GLY A 76 -2.43 24.47 -41.30
C GLY A 76 -1.04 25.06 -41.05
N ASN A 77 -0.93 26.28 -40.53
CA ASN A 77 0.35 26.93 -40.25
C ASN A 77 0.95 26.42 -38.94
N MET A 78 2.27 26.28 -38.91
CA MET A 78 2.98 25.84 -37.70
C MET A 78 3.00 26.94 -36.64
N MET A 79 2.67 26.60 -35.40
CA MET A 79 2.73 27.48 -34.25
C MET A 79 3.36 26.79 -33.03
N ALA A 80 3.98 27.59 -32.17
CA ALA A 80 4.42 27.15 -30.84
C ALA A 80 3.26 27.28 -29.85
N MET A 81 3.20 26.36 -28.87
CA MET A 81 2.14 26.33 -27.87
C MET A 81 2.64 25.78 -26.53
N ALA A 82 2.19 26.36 -25.43
CA ALA A 82 2.48 25.85 -24.10
C ALA A 82 1.55 24.68 -23.76
N GLY A 83 2.11 23.49 -23.55
CA GLY A 83 1.38 22.30 -23.10
C GLY A 83 1.48 22.11 -21.59
N PHE A 84 0.35 22.20 -20.89
CA PHE A 84 0.24 22.01 -19.44
C PHE A 84 -0.35 20.66 -19.08
N GLY A 85 0.41 19.84 -18.35
CA GLY A 85 -0.05 18.59 -17.77
C GLY A 85 -0.47 18.79 -16.31
N PRO A 86 -1.64 18.27 -15.87
CA PRO A 86 -2.06 18.40 -14.49
C PRO A 86 -1.18 17.53 -13.58
N VAL A 87 -0.58 18.16 -12.57
CA VAL A 87 0.16 17.52 -11.47
C VAL A 87 -0.41 18.04 -10.16
N GLY A 88 -0.34 17.23 -9.10
CA GLY A 88 -0.77 17.62 -7.75
C GLY A 88 -2.15 18.29 -7.69
N THR A 89 -2.21 19.50 -7.14
CA THR A 89 -3.46 20.18 -6.78
C THR A 89 -3.92 21.24 -7.77
N THR A 90 -3.04 21.79 -8.61
CA THR A 90 -3.41 22.87 -9.54
C THR A 90 -4.14 22.32 -10.75
N LYS A 91 -5.23 22.99 -11.16
CA LYS A 91 -6.12 22.56 -12.25
C LYS A 91 -6.36 23.64 -13.32
N ALA A 92 -5.71 24.80 -13.23
CA ALA A 92 -5.91 25.89 -14.17
C ALA A 92 -4.62 26.70 -14.37
N VAL A 93 -4.51 27.36 -15.52
CA VAL A 93 -3.55 28.43 -15.77
C VAL A 93 -4.26 29.75 -15.50
N GLU A 94 -3.63 30.62 -14.72
CA GLU A 94 -4.24 31.86 -14.26
C GLU A 94 -3.40 33.07 -14.71
N TRP A 95 -4.01 34.04 -15.41
CA TRP A 95 -3.38 35.28 -15.85
C TRP A 95 -3.96 36.45 -15.07
N THR A 96 -3.13 37.13 -14.29
CA THR A 96 -3.55 38.30 -13.50
C THR A 96 -3.10 39.57 -14.18
N VAL A 97 -4.05 40.49 -14.37
CA VAL A 97 -3.81 41.86 -14.84
C VAL A 97 -4.32 42.85 -13.81
N LYS A 98 -3.46 43.76 -13.35
CA LYS A 98 -3.80 44.85 -12.43
C LYS A 98 -3.43 46.19 -13.07
N PRO A 99 -4.39 47.12 -13.21
CA PRO A 99 -4.07 48.45 -13.71
C PRO A 99 -3.17 49.20 -12.72
N SER A 100 -2.43 50.20 -13.21
CA SER A 100 -1.66 51.09 -12.34
C SER A 100 -2.58 51.82 -11.36
N LYS A 101 -2.10 52.08 -10.13
CA LYS A 101 -2.92 52.74 -9.09
C LYS A 101 -3.53 54.03 -9.62
N GLY A 102 -4.79 54.28 -9.29
CA GLY A 102 -5.55 55.44 -9.79
C GLY A 102 -6.22 55.23 -11.16
N LEU A 103 -5.96 54.10 -11.82
CA LEU A 103 -6.67 53.66 -13.00
C LEU A 103 -7.67 52.54 -12.67
N THR A 104 -8.70 52.41 -13.49
CA THR A 104 -9.58 51.24 -13.58
C THR A 104 -9.41 50.60 -14.95
N PHE A 105 -9.38 49.27 -15.02
CA PHE A 105 -9.36 48.52 -16.26
C PHE A 105 -10.70 47.82 -16.48
N THR A 106 -11.27 48.00 -17.67
CA THR A 106 -12.50 47.34 -18.12
C THR A 106 -12.16 46.37 -19.25
N PRO A 107 -12.10 45.05 -19.01
CA PRO A 107 -11.84 44.10 -20.09
C PRO A 107 -12.99 44.10 -21.10
N THR A 108 -12.68 44.10 -22.38
CA THR A 108 -13.66 44.08 -23.49
C THR A 108 -13.62 42.75 -24.25
N SER A 109 -12.45 42.12 -24.37
CA SER A 109 -12.33 40.81 -25.03
C SER A 109 -11.16 39.98 -24.53
N ILE A 110 -11.29 38.67 -24.70
CA ILE A 110 -10.25 37.68 -24.41
C ILE A 110 -10.11 36.75 -25.62
N SER A 111 -8.88 36.42 -26.00
CA SER A 111 -8.64 35.39 -27.02
C SER A 111 -7.45 34.50 -26.68
N THR A 112 -7.49 33.23 -27.10
CA THR A 112 -6.35 32.30 -27.02
C THR A 112 -6.53 31.10 -27.92
N TYR A 113 -5.44 30.61 -28.53
CA TYR A 113 -5.44 29.33 -29.21
C TYR A 113 -5.37 28.17 -28.21
N VAL A 114 -6.13 27.10 -28.48
CA VAL A 114 -6.25 25.95 -27.59
C VAL A 114 -6.18 24.62 -28.32
N LYS A 115 -5.53 23.62 -27.71
CA LYS A 115 -5.49 22.24 -28.19
C LYS A 115 -5.50 21.24 -27.04
N ARG A 116 -5.98 20.02 -27.27
CA ARG A 116 -5.78 18.89 -26.36
C ARG A 116 -4.79 17.88 -26.95
N PHE A 117 -3.77 17.51 -26.17
CA PHE A 117 -2.70 16.62 -26.63
C PHE A 117 -2.87 15.20 -26.08
N GLY A 118 -2.85 14.23 -27.00
CA GLY A 118 -2.80 12.80 -26.67
C GLY A 118 -4.08 12.20 -26.07
N THR A 119 -5.24 12.88 -26.16
CA THR A 119 -6.51 12.43 -25.57
C THR A 119 -7.75 12.66 -26.46
N ASP A 120 -8.70 11.72 -26.38
CA ASP A 120 -10.07 11.79 -26.92
C ASP A 120 -11.13 11.92 -25.81
N ALA A 121 -10.68 12.25 -24.59
CA ALA A 121 -11.59 12.61 -23.50
C ALA A 121 -12.13 14.02 -23.72
N GLU A 122 -13.38 14.24 -23.33
CA GLU A 122 -14.11 15.48 -23.57
C GLU A 122 -13.66 16.63 -22.68
N ASN A 123 -13.03 16.32 -21.55
CA ASN A 123 -12.66 17.28 -20.51
C ASN A 123 -12.15 18.60 -21.15
N GLY A 124 -12.94 19.67 -20.97
CA GLY A 124 -12.84 20.91 -21.74
C GLY A 124 -12.06 22.01 -21.04
N VAL A 125 -12.11 23.21 -21.62
CA VAL A 125 -11.56 24.44 -21.08
C VAL A 125 -12.69 25.33 -20.59
N THR A 126 -12.84 25.45 -19.27
CA THR A 126 -13.67 26.46 -18.63
C THR A 126 -12.85 27.73 -18.47
N VAL A 127 -13.39 28.85 -18.94
CA VAL A 127 -12.78 30.17 -18.86
C VAL A 127 -13.55 31.00 -17.85
N THR A 128 -12.89 31.46 -16.79
CA THR A 128 -13.51 32.24 -15.71
C THR A 128 -12.66 33.46 -15.40
N ALA A 129 -13.27 34.63 -15.22
CA ALA A 129 -12.58 35.81 -14.69
C ALA A 129 -12.89 35.97 -13.20
N LYS A 130 -11.86 36.14 -12.36
CA LYS A 130 -11.95 36.23 -10.90
C LYS A 130 -11.45 37.59 -10.42
N LEU A 131 -12.24 38.28 -9.61
CA LEU A 131 -11.84 39.50 -8.93
C LEU A 131 -11.15 39.19 -7.60
N SER A 132 -10.43 40.19 -7.05
CA SER A 132 -9.70 40.08 -5.79
C SER A 132 -10.59 39.86 -4.56
N ASP A 133 -11.87 40.21 -4.63
CA ASP A 133 -12.86 39.98 -3.57
C ASP A 133 -13.46 38.55 -3.58
N GLY A 134 -12.99 37.68 -4.49
CA GLY A 134 -13.46 36.32 -4.67
C GLY A 134 -14.65 36.18 -5.64
N THR A 135 -15.19 37.28 -6.15
CA THR A 135 -16.25 37.26 -7.18
C THR A 135 -15.72 36.63 -8.46
N SER A 136 -16.51 35.73 -9.07
CA SER A 136 -16.15 35.06 -10.31
C SER A 136 -17.23 35.25 -11.38
N VAL A 137 -16.81 35.49 -12.61
CA VAL A 137 -17.65 35.60 -13.80
C VAL A 137 -17.29 34.46 -14.76
N ASP A 138 -18.25 33.57 -15.02
CA ASP A 138 -18.10 32.54 -16.05
C ASP A 138 -18.14 33.20 -17.44
N LEU A 139 -17.12 32.92 -18.24
CA LEU A 139 -16.96 33.46 -19.58
C LEU A 139 -17.19 32.40 -20.67
N GLY A 140 -17.30 31.12 -20.30
CA GLY A 140 -17.67 30.06 -21.21
C GLY A 140 -16.95 28.74 -20.98
N ASN A 141 -17.52 27.68 -21.56
CA ASN A 141 -16.98 26.33 -21.56
C ASN A 141 -16.73 25.88 -23.00
N PHE A 142 -15.51 25.48 -23.31
CA PHE A 142 -15.05 25.15 -24.66
C PHE A 142 -14.49 23.74 -24.73
N THR A 143 -14.63 23.11 -25.89
CA THR A 143 -13.94 21.84 -26.18
C THR A 143 -12.72 22.17 -27.04
N ALA A 144 -11.51 22.00 -26.52
CA ALA A 144 -10.29 22.31 -27.28
C ALA A 144 -10.03 21.25 -28.36
N LEU A 145 -9.76 21.64 -29.61
CA LEU A 145 -9.51 20.72 -30.73
C LEU A 145 -8.35 19.76 -30.45
N ARG A 146 -8.46 18.49 -30.84
CA ARG A 146 -7.35 17.54 -30.67
C ARG A 146 -6.20 17.87 -31.61
N ASP A 147 -4.99 17.79 -31.07
CA ASP A 147 -3.78 17.91 -31.88
C ASP A 147 -3.74 16.84 -32.99
N ASN A 148 -3.31 17.24 -34.18
CA ASN A 148 -3.33 16.46 -35.44
C ASN A 148 -4.73 16.04 -35.96
N LYS A 149 -5.81 16.67 -35.49
CA LYS A 149 -7.16 16.50 -36.05
C LYS A 149 -7.68 17.80 -36.66
N THR A 150 -8.56 17.66 -37.64
CA THR A 150 -9.42 18.74 -38.14
C THR A 150 -10.73 18.74 -37.37
N THR A 151 -11.50 19.84 -37.44
CA THR A 151 -12.82 19.94 -36.81
C THR A 151 -13.73 18.77 -37.21
N GLU A 152 -13.71 18.34 -38.47
CA GLU A 152 -14.56 17.26 -38.99
C GLU A 152 -14.11 15.87 -38.50
N THR A 153 -12.80 15.70 -38.30
CA THR A 153 -12.20 14.40 -37.92
C THR A 153 -12.02 14.24 -36.41
N ASP A 154 -12.33 15.28 -35.65
CA ASP A 154 -12.34 15.27 -34.19
C ASP A 154 -13.54 14.47 -33.65
N LYS A 155 -13.32 13.72 -32.56
CA LYS A 155 -14.38 12.94 -31.89
C LYS A 155 -15.56 13.81 -31.43
N PHE A 156 -15.29 15.07 -31.09
CA PHE A 156 -16.28 16.03 -30.62
C PHE A 156 -16.68 17.02 -31.72
N SER A 157 -16.58 16.63 -32.99
CA SER A 157 -16.99 17.45 -34.14
C SER A 157 -18.44 17.94 -34.10
N LYS A 158 -19.29 17.28 -33.31
CA LYS A 158 -20.69 17.67 -33.07
C LYS A 158 -20.89 18.65 -31.91
N ASN A 159 -19.86 18.90 -31.11
CA ASN A 159 -19.95 19.84 -30.01
C ASN A 159 -19.86 21.26 -30.58
N GLU A 160 -20.90 22.06 -30.37
CA GLU A 160 -20.97 23.44 -30.87
C GLU A 160 -19.87 24.35 -30.32
N ASN A 161 -19.27 23.97 -29.18
CA ASN A 161 -18.18 24.67 -28.53
C ASN A 161 -16.78 24.09 -28.85
N LEU A 162 -16.67 23.19 -29.83
CA LEU A 162 -15.37 22.72 -30.32
C LEU A 162 -14.65 23.85 -31.04
N THR A 163 -13.45 24.20 -30.57
CA THR A 163 -12.64 25.24 -31.20
C THR A 163 -11.14 24.98 -31.02
N ASP A 164 -10.34 25.50 -31.94
CA ASP A 164 -8.89 25.66 -31.75
C ASP A 164 -8.50 27.10 -31.38
N HIS A 165 -9.46 28.02 -31.39
CA HIS A 165 -9.28 29.42 -31.05
C HIS A 165 -10.50 29.94 -30.26
N ILE A 166 -10.29 30.20 -28.98
CA ILE A 166 -11.30 30.81 -28.11
C ILE A 166 -11.26 32.31 -28.33
N VAL A 167 -12.41 32.91 -28.65
CA VAL A 167 -12.58 34.37 -28.75
C VAL A 167 -13.85 34.73 -27.98
N ILE A 168 -13.71 35.52 -26.92
CA ILE A 168 -14.79 35.94 -26.04
C ILE A 168 -14.89 37.46 -26.13
N GLN A 169 -16.06 37.94 -26.56
CA GLN A 169 -16.43 39.35 -26.48
C GLN A 169 -17.28 39.54 -25.23
N LEU A 170 -16.84 40.38 -24.30
CA LEU A 170 -17.53 40.55 -23.02
C LEU A 170 -18.78 41.40 -23.21
N THR A 171 -19.91 40.95 -22.67
CA THR A 171 -21.15 41.73 -22.64
C THR A 171 -21.02 42.95 -21.72
N ALA A 172 -21.84 43.99 -21.92
CA ALA A 172 -21.82 45.18 -21.07
C ALA A 172 -21.93 44.84 -19.56
N ASP A 173 -22.74 43.84 -19.21
CA ASP A 173 -22.87 43.36 -17.83
C ASP A 173 -21.60 42.67 -17.32
N GLN A 174 -20.93 41.87 -18.15
CA GLN A 174 -19.64 41.25 -17.81
C GLN A 174 -18.54 42.31 -17.67
N GLN A 175 -18.50 43.29 -18.58
CA GLN A 175 -17.57 44.43 -18.52
C GLN A 175 -17.77 45.22 -17.22
N ALA A 176 -19.02 45.61 -16.91
CA ALA A 176 -19.33 46.35 -15.69
C ALA A 176 -18.97 45.58 -14.41
N LYS A 177 -19.16 44.24 -14.41
CA LYS A 177 -18.74 43.38 -13.29
C LYS A 177 -17.23 43.26 -13.16
N LEU A 178 -16.48 43.35 -14.25
CA LEU A 178 -15.03 43.14 -14.27
C LEU A 178 -14.21 44.43 -14.30
N THR A 179 -14.85 45.60 -14.44
CA THR A 179 -14.22 46.90 -14.29
C THR A 179 -13.67 47.03 -12.87
N SER A 180 -12.35 47.11 -12.74
CA SER A 180 -11.68 47.04 -11.44
C SER A 180 -10.43 47.90 -11.40
N ALA A 181 -10.21 48.57 -10.27
CA ALA A 181 -8.93 49.21 -9.92
C ALA A 181 -7.92 48.19 -9.37
N GLU A 182 -8.39 47.08 -8.83
CA GLU A 182 -7.55 45.97 -8.33
C GLU A 182 -7.26 44.93 -9.42
N GLY A 183 -7.83 45.10 -10.62
CA GLY A 183 -7.69 44.17 -11.72
C GLY A 183 -8.53 42.90 -11.56
N PHE A 184 -8.19 41.88 -12.34
CA PHE A 184 -8.80 40.55 -12.27
C PHE A 184 -7.81 39.46 -12.72
N THR A 185 -8.18 38.21 -12.46
CA THR A 185 -7.45 37.01 -12.87
C THR A 185 -8.29 36.18 -13.83
N LEU A 186 -7.82 36.00 -15.06
CA LEU A 186 -8.37 35.06 -16.02
C LEU A 186 -7.89 33.65 -15.68
N SER A 187 -8.80 32.69 -15.53
CA SER A 187 -8.51 31.30 -15.17
C SER A 187 -9.02 30.39 -16.28
N CYS A 188 -8.13 29.63 -16.92
CA CYS A 188 -8.48 28.59 -17.90
C CYS A 188 -8.12 27.21 -17.36
N THR A 189 -9.09 26.29 -17.32
CA THR A 189 -8.85 24.94 -16.78
C THR A 189 -7.95 24.09 -17.66
N VAL A 190 -7.09 23.30 -17.03
CA VAL A 190 -6.37 22.17 -17.62
C VAL A 190 -7.25 20.93 -17.49
N GLY A 191 -8.30 20.89 -18.29
CA GLY A 191 -9.28 19.81 -18.29
C GLY A 191 -8.76 18.59 -19.04
N VAL A 192 -7.66 17.96 -18.66
CA VAL A 192 -7.19 16.73 -19.31
C VAL A 192 -6.76 15.71 -18.26
N GLY A 193 -6.65 14.43 -18.63
CA GLY A 193 -6.15 13.40 -17.71
C GLY A 193 -4.70 13.66 -17.27
N ALA A 194 -4.29 13.12 -16.12
CA ALA A 194 -2.96 13.37 -15.51
C ALA A 194 -1.75 13.09 -16.44
N ALA A 195 -1.89 12.17 -17.40
CA ALA A 195 -0.84 11.84 -18.37
C ALA A 195 -0.94 12.64 -19.70
N LYS A 196 -1.82 13.63 -19.77
CA LYS A 196 -2.20 14.37 -20.99
C LYS A 196 -1.96 15.86 -20.78
N GLN A 197 -2.08 16.65 -21.84
CA GLN A 197 -1.74 18.08 -21.78
C GLN A 197 -2.79 18.96 -22.47
N GLN A 198 -3.10 20.08 -21.83
CA GLN A 198 -3.91 21.16 -22.38
C GLN A 198 -2.99 22.25 -22.94
N GLY A 199 -3.23 22.65 -24.18
CA GLY A 199 -2.46 23.66 -24.89
C GLY A 199 -3.07 25.05 -24.78
N PHE A 200 -2.23 26.07 -24.58
CA PHE A 200 -2.56 27.49 -24.72
C PHE A 200 -1.45 28.22 -25.49
N ALA A 201 -1.84 29.08 -26.43
CA ALA A 201 -0.93 29.97 -27.15
C ALA A 201 -1.60 31.32 -27.42
N ASP A 202 -0.77 32.35 -27.60
CA ASP A 202 -1.18 33.70 -27.98
C ASP A 202 -2.41 34.20 -27.19
N VAL A 203 -2.25 34.31 -25.87
CA VAL A 203 -3.32 34.74 -24.96
C VAL A 203 -3.39 36.26 -24.99
N HIS A 204 -4.55 36.83 -25.29
CA HIS A 204 -4.79 38.27 -25.26
C HIS A 204 -5.94 38.63 -24.31
N ILE A 205 -5.74 39.70 -23.55
CA ILE A 205 -6.75 40.36 -22.73
C ILE A 205 -6.78 41.82 -23.17
N ASN A 206 -7.86 42.23 -23.84
CA ASN A 206 -8.05 43.59 -24.31
C ASN A 206 -9.11 44.30 -23.46
N GLY A 207 -9.02 45.62 -23.35
CA GLY A 207 -9.94 46.41 -22.55
C GLY A 207 -9.71 47.91 -22.68
N LEU A 208 -10.28 48.66 -21.74
CA LEU A 208 -10.21 50.11 -21.68
C LEU A 208 -9.64 50.55 -20.32
N LEU A 209 -8.65 51.44 -20.33
CA LEU A 209 -8.15 52.10 -19.13
C LEU A 209 -8.82 53.46 -18.94
N ASN A 210 -9.21 53.75 -17.71
CA ASN A 210 -9.82 55.02 -17.34
C ASN A 210 -9.30 55.52 -15.98
N GLY A 211 -9.01 56.81 -15.86
CA GLY A 211 -8.52 57.43 -14.63
C GLY A 211 -7.16 58.11 -14.77
N THR A 212 -6.55 58.49 -13.65
CA THR A 212 -5.25 59.17 -13.60
C THR A 212 -4.28 58.37 -12.75
N ILE A 213 -3.09 58.07 -13.28
CA ILE A 213 -2.06 57.32 -12.55
C ILE A 213 -1.69 58.06 -11.25
N GLN A 214 -1.75 57.32 -10.14
CA GLN A 214 -1.19 57.71 -8.84
C GLN A 214 0.17 57.04 -8.66
N GLN A 215 1.11 57.78 -8.09
CA GLN A 215 2.45 57.26 -7.80
C GLN A 215 2.39 56.25 -6.63
N VAL A 216 3.06 55.12 -6.82
CA VAL A 216 3.29 54.08 -5.81
C VAL A 216 4.78 53.80 -5.74
N GLU A 217 5.29 53.55 -4.54
CA GLU A 217 6.65 53.07 -4.37
C GLU A 217 6.77 51.65 -4.96
N GLN A 218 7.85 51.39 -5.69
CA GLN A 218 8.14 50.08 -6.26
C GLN A 218 9.41 49.50 -5.64
N TYR A 219 9.38 48.19 -5.45
CA TYR A 219 10.45 47.45 -4.82
C TYR A 219 10.90 46.28 -5.68
N THR A 220 12.21 46.05 -5.72
CA THR A 220 12.80 44.92 -6.45
C THR A 220 12.77 43.65 -5.61
N LEU A 221 12.59 42.51 -6.26
CA LEU A 221 12.71 41.18 -5.65
C LEU A 221 13.73 40.34 -6.42
N SER A 222 14.65 39.72 -5.67
CA SER A 222 15.50 38.64 -6.17
C SER A 222 15.36 37.45 -5.25
N ALA A 223 15.11 36.26 -5.80
CA ALA A 223 15.06 35.02 -5.03
C ALA A 223 15.94 33.98 -5.73
N VAL A 224 16.97 33.49 -5.04
CA VAL A 224 17.98 32.60 -5.63
C VAL A 224 18.28 31.41 -4.73
N VAL A 225 18.82 30.34 -5.31
CA VAL A 225 19.39 29.24 -4.53
C VAL A 225 20.77 29.61 -4.01
N SER A 226 21.05 29.29 -2.75
CA SER A 226 22.35 29.49 -2.09
C SER A 226 23.49 28.76 -2.80
N THR A 227 23.21 27.55 -3.28
CA THR A 227 24.16 26.65 -3.91
C THR A 227 23.61 26.23 -5.26
N VAL A 228 24.36 26.51 -6.33
CA VAL A 228 23.96 26.17 -7.70
C VAL A 228 23.75 24.65 -7.82
N GLY A 229 22.57 24.26 -8.30
CA GLY A 229 22.20 22.85 -8.47
C GLY A 229 21.66 22.15 -7.21
N ALA A 230 21.54 22.85 -6.08
CA ALA A 230 20.93 22.27 -4.86
C ALA A 230 19.40 22.22 -4.89
N GLY A 231 18.78 23.02 -5.75
CA GLY A 231 17.33 23.09 -5.90
C GLY A 231 16.91 24.15 -6.92
N THR A 232 15.64 24.51 -6.89
CA THR A 232 15.04 25.60 -7.66
C THR A 232 14.20 26.53 -6.78
N VAL A 233 13.93 27.73 -7.27
CA VAL A 233 13.06 28.73 -6.62
C VAL A 233 12.00 29.18 -7.62
N LYS A 234 10.75 29.24 -7.17
CA LYS A 234 9.63 29.84 -7.90
C LYS A 234 9.11 31.06 -7.14
N VAL A 235 8.70 32.09 -7.86
CA VAL A 235 8.08 33.32 -7.31
C VAL A 235 6.68 33.47 -7.90
N SER A 236 5.70 33.76 -7.05
CA SER A 236 4.32 34.03 -7.44
C SER A 236 3.78 35.27 -6.74
N PRO A 237 3.24 36.28 -7.45
CA PRO A 237 3.25 36.43 -8.91
C PRO A 237 4.67 36.51 -9.48
N ALA A 238 4.85 36.04 -10.72
CA ALA A 238 6.16 36.11 -11.39
C ALA A 238 6.54 37.57 -11.69
N GLY A 239 7.79 37.95 -11.38
CA GLY A 239 8.29 39.30 -11.62
C GLY A 239 9.54 39.60 -10.78
N THR A 240 10.19 40.72 -11.07
CA THR A 240 11.38 41.21 -10.36
C THR A 240 11.19 42.61 -9.76
N VAL A 241 10.08 43.27 -10.06
CA VAL A 241 9.70 44.60 -9.56
C VAL A 241 8.21 44.57 -9.26
N PHE A 242 7.82 45.05 -8.09
CA PHE A 242 6.44 45.02 -7.61
C PHE A 242 6.10 46.33 -6.89
N ASP A 243 4.84 46.74 -6.99
CA ASP A 243 4.31 47.85 -6.18
C ASP A 243 4.36 47.49 -4.68
N ALA A 244 4.56 48.48 -3.83
CA ALA A 244 4.53 48.33 -2.38
C ALA A 244 3.26 47.61 -1.90
N GLU A 245 3.41 46.78 -0.86
CA GLU A 245 2.36 45.95 -0.24
C GLU A 245 1.84 44.79 -1.12
N THR A 246 2.44 44.53 -2.28
CA THR A 246 2.08 43.35 -3.09
C THR A 246 2.43 42.06 -2.34
N PRO A 247 1.47 41.13 -2.15
CA PRO A 247 1.74 39.82 -1.54
C PRO A 247 2.49 38.91 -2.52
N ILE A 248 3.67 38.44 -2.10
CA ILE A 248 4.55 37.55 -2.85
C ILE A 248 4.68 36.23 -2.11
N THR A 249 4.60 35.12 -2.84
CA THR A 249 4.94 33.78 -2.35
C THR A 249 6.17 33.26 -3.08
N VAL A 250 7.17 32.80 -2.32
CA VAL A 250 8.36 32.12 -2.84
C VAL A 250 8.34 30.65 -2.41
N THR A 251 8.65 29.74 -3.35
CA THR A 251 8.65 28.30 -3.11
C THR A 251 10.00 27.71 -3.49
N ALA A 252 10.63 26.97 -2.57
CA ALA A 252 11.89 26.27 -2.77
C ALA A 252 11.64 24.79 -3.04
N THR A 253 12.29 24.21 -4.05
CA THR A 253 12.22 22.77 -4.34
C THR A 253 13.63 22.19 -4.33
N LYS A 254 13.87 21.16 -3.51
CA LYS A 254 15.18 20.50 -3.40
C LYS A 254 15.50 19.62 -4.62
N ASN A 255 16.77 19.52 -4.99
CA ASN A 255 17.28 18.47 -5.86
C ASN A 255 17.71 17.24 -5.03
N PHE A 256 17.78 16.07 -5.65
CA PHE A 256 18.27 14.84 -5.01
C PHE A 256 19.69 15.02 -4.43
N GLY A 257 19.91 14.53 -3.21
CA GLY A 257 21.15 14.73 -2.46
C GLY A 257 21.21 16.05 -1.68
N TYR A 258 20.07 16.76 -1.56
CA TYR A 258 19.96 17.99 -0.78
C TYR A 258 18.69 18.02 0.08
N LYS A 259 18.73 18.84 1.13
CA LYS A 259 17.62 19.16 2.04
C LYS A 259 17.43 20.67 2.10
N PHE A 260 16.19 21.15 2.02
CA PHE A 260 15.89 22.55 2.28
C PHE A 260 16.06 22.87 3.77
N VAL A 261 16.70 24.00 4.09
CA VAL A 261 17.01 24.41 5.46
C VAL A 261 16.16 25.60 5.87
N ASN A 262 16.19 26.69 5.10
CA ASN A 262 15.45 27.92 5.36
C ASN A 262 15.58 28.94 4.21
N TRP A 263 14.77 29.99 4.28
CA TRP A 263 14.93 31.24 3.56
C TRP A 263 15.71 32.25 4.39
N THR A 264 16.68 32.95 3.78
CA THR A 264 17.37 34.09 4.40
C THR A 264 17.31 35.34 3.55
N ASP A 265 17.32 36.51 4.20
CA ASP A 265 17.43 37.81 3.53
C ASP A 265 18.87 38.15 3.06
N ALA A 266 19.05 39.35 2.52
CA ALA A 266 20.34 39.89 2.09
C ALA A 266 21.41 39.96 3.19
N ASN A 267 20.99 40.01 4.46
CA ASN A 267 21.87 40.06 5.63
C ASN A 267 22.11 38.66 6.24
N ASN A 268 21.67 37.60 5.56
CA ASN A 268 21.66 36.21 6.03
C ASN A 268 20.82 35.97 7.29
N LYS A 269 19.82 36.83 7.57
CA LYS A 269 18.85 36.58 8.64
C LYS A 269 17.80 35.60 8.15
N VAL A 270 17.48 34.58 8.95
CA VAL A 270 16.42 33.61 8.64
C VAL A 270 15.06 34.30 8.68
N VAL A 271 14.29 34.18 7.60
CA VAL A 271 12.95 34.77 7.45
C VAL A 271 11.83 33.72 7.42
N SER A 272 12.15 32.48 7.02
CA SER A 272 11.21 31.35 7.08
C SER A 272 11.98 30.02 7.10
N THR A 273 11.47 29.01 7.80
CA THR A 273 11.95 27.62 7.74
C THR A 273 11.09 26.74 6.83
N ASP A 274 9.99 27.26 6.33
CA ASP A 274 9.07 26.54 5.46
C ASP A 274 9.53 26.67 4.00
N GLU A 275 9.35 25.60 3.22
CA GLU A 275 9.72 25.59 1.78
C GLU A 275 8.93 26.65 0.98
N GLU A 276 7.72 26.98 1.44
CA GLU A 276 6.88 28.05 0.93
C GLU A 276 6.86 29.23 1.91
N TYR A 277 7.11 30.44 1.42
CA TYR A 277 7.14 31.66 2.23
C TYR A 277 6.39 32.80 1.55
N THR A 278 5.33 33.29 2.20
CA THR A 278 4.50 34.42 1.73
C THR A 278 4.73 35.68 2.56
N PHE A 279 4.92 36.82 1.90
CA PHE A 279 5.12 38.12 2.53
C PHE A 279 4.65 39.28 1.63
N SER A 280 4.35 40.44 2.22
CA SER A 280 4.09 41.68 1.45
C SER A 280 5.38 42.46 1.23
N ILE A 281 5.66 42.86 -0.01
CA ILE A 281 6.90 43.57 -0.34
C ILE A 281 6.81 45.06 0.03
N SER A 282 7.62 45.50 1.00
CA SER A 282 7.65 46.89 1.49
C SER A 282 9.04 47.53 1.39
N ALA A 283 10.01 46.82 0.82
CA ALA A 283 11.38 47.27 0.57
C ALA A 283 12.02 46.37 -0.50
N ASN A 284 13.11 46.83 -1.13
CA ASN A 284 13.92 45.98 -2.01
C ASN A 284 14.36 44.73 -1.25
N THR A 285 13.98 43.56 -1.75
CA THR A 285 14.11 42.29 -1.05
C THR A 285 14.97 41.33 -1.86
N ALA A 286 16.00 40.76 -1.22
CA ALA A 286 16.78 39.67 -1.78
C ALA A 286 16.68 38.46 -0.85
N LEU A 287 16.16 37.36 -1.37
CA LEU A 287 15.98 36.10 -0.66
C LEU A 287 16.92 35.03 -1.20
N LYS A 288 17.40 34.19 -0.29
CA LYS A 288 18.22 33.04 -0.60
C LYS A 288 17.59 31.79 0.00
N ALA A 289 17.29 30.80 -0.86
CA ALA A 289 16.90 29.46 -0.43
C ALA A 289 18.14 28.65 -0.06
N ASN A 290 18.26 28.29 1.21
CA ASN A 290 19.40 27.56 1.75
C ASN A 290 19.13 26.06 1.73
N PHE A 291 20.11 25.32 1.20
CA PHE A 291 20.06 23.86 1.12
C PHE A 291 21.32 23.27 1.75
N GLU A 292 21.16 22.14 2.42
CA GLU A 292 22.24 21.33 2.96
C GLU A 292 22.43 20.09 2.08
N LYS A 293 23.69 19.70 1.84
CA LYS A 293 24.00 18.48 1.09
C LYS A 293 23.82 17.26 1.99
N ILE A 294 23.12 16.24 1.50
CA ILE A 294 22.98 14.94 2.15
C ILE A 294 23.88 13.94 1.45
N ASN A 295 24.49 13.01 2.20
CA ASN A 295 25.22 11.90 1.60
C ASN A 295 24.27 11.03 0.77
N THR A 296 24.79 10.44 -0.30
CA THR A 296 24.05 9.48 -1.13
C THR A 296 24.84 8.21 -1.26
N TYR A 297 24.14 7.09 -1.28
CA TYR A 297 24.72 5.75 -1.30
C TYR A 297 24.13 4.92 -2.43
N ALA A 298 24.97 4.11 -3.07
CA ALA A 298 24.58 3.22 -4.13
C ALA A 298 24.04 1.90 -3.58
N LEU A 299 22.95 1.41 -4.16
CA LEU A 299 22.44 0.06 -3.92
C LEU A 299 22.51 -0.75 -5.20
N ASP A 300 23.49 -1.65 -5.29
CA ASP A 300 23.62 -2.60 -6.39
C ASP A 300 22.84 -3.88 -6.05
N TYR A 301 22.01 -4.36 -6.96
CA TYR A 301 21.31 -5.63 -6.78
C TYR A 301 21.27 -6.39 -8.10
N LYS A 302 21.64 -7.67 -8.03
CA LYS A 302 21.78 -8.56 -9.17
C LYS A 302 20.99 -9.83 -8.95
N VAL A 303 20.83 -10.59 -10.03
CA VAL A 303 20.23 -11.91 -10.00
C VAL A 303 21.21 -12.94 -10.57
N GLU A 304 21.06 -14.18 -10.13
CA GLU A 304 21.74 -15.34 -10.71
C GLU A 304 20.78 -16.52 -10.82
N GLY A 305 21.20 -17.61 -11.47
CA GLY A 305 20.35 -18.79 -11.66
C GLY A 305 19.31 -18.68 -12.77
N GLY A 306 19.60 -17.86 -13.81
CA GLY A 306 18.73 -17.71 -14.99
C GLY A 306 17.58 -16.72 -14.83
N ALA A 307 17.47 -16.05 -13.68
CA ALA A 307 16.49 -14.99 -13.47
C ALA A 307 16.83 -13.72 -14.25
N ASN A 308 15.78 -12.94 -14.55
CA ASN A 308 15.91 -11.61 -15.16
C ASN A 308 16.03 -10.53 -14.08
N ASP A 309 16.77 -9.44 -14.34
CA ASP A 309 17.02 -8.37 -13.35
C ASP A 309 15.74 -7.77 -12.74
N TYR A 310 14.65 -7.74 -13.50
CA TYR A 310 13.36 -7.21 -13.04
C TYR A 310 12.65 -8.12 -12.03
N MET A 311 13.14 -9.35 -11.81
CA MET A 311 12.66 -10.24 -10.77
C MET A 311 13.12 -9.79 -9.37
N VAL A 312 14.00 -8.80 -9.28
CA VAL A 312 14.27 -8.06 -8.04
C VAL A 312 13.83 -6.61 -8.21
N SER A 313 13.03 -6.13 -7.26
CA SER A 313 12.54 -4.74 -7.24
C SER A 313 12.92 -4.06 -5.93
N ALA A 314 13.06 -2.73 -5.96
CA ALA A 314 13.40 -1.90 -4.81
C ALA A 314 12.28 -0.89 -4.53
N THR A 315 11.86 -0.79 -3.27
CA THR A 315 10.87 0.18 -2.81
C THR A 315 11.42 0.98 -1.62
N PRO A 316 11.51 2.32 -1.67
CA PRO A 316 11.14 3.18 -2.79
C PRO A 316 12.05 2.97 -4.01
N ALA A 317 11.56 3.37 -5.19
CA ALA A 317 12.35 3.31 -6.42
C ALA A 317 13.59 4.22 -6.30
N PRO A 318 14.75 3.80 -6.84
CA PRO A 318 15.99 4.56 -6.73
C PRO A 318 15.97 5.83 -7.59
N THR A 319 16.79 6.81 -7.21
CA THR A 319 17.17 7.88 -8.14
C THR A 319 18.38 7.41 -8.95
N VAL A 320 18.25 7.30 -10.26
CA VAL A 320 19.34 6.84 -11.12
C VAL A 320 20.30 8.00 -11.41
N VAL A 321 21.53 7.92 -10.91
CA VAL A 321 22.59 8.90 -11.15
C VAL A 321 23.78 8.19 -11.80
N ASN A 322 24.15 8.59 -13.02
CA ASN A 322 25.23 7.95 -13.80
C ASN A 322 25.07 6.43 -13.95
N GLY A 323 23.83 5.96 -14.12
CA GLY A 323 23.51 4.53 -14.28
C GLY A 323 23.54 3.71 -12.98
N LYS A 324 23.76 4.35 -11.82
CA LYS A 324 23.69 3.70 -10.50
C LYS A 324 22.39 4.04 -9.80
N ASN A 325 21.84 3.06 -9.08
CA ASN A 325 20.69 3.24 -8.21
C ASN A 325 21.14 3.91 -6.91
N MET A 326 20.78 5.19 -6.73
CA MET A 326 21.20 6.00 -5.59
C MET A 326 20.03 6.28 -4.64
N TYR A 327 20.36 6.33 -3.35
CA TYR A 327 19.47 6.70 -2.25
C TYR A 327 20.11 7.77 -1.37
N GLU A 328 19.29 8.62 -0.74
CA GLU A 328 19.77 9.57 0.28
C GLU A 328 20.07 8.82 1.59
N GLU A 329 21.00 9.36 2.37
CA GLU A 329 21.39 8.78 3.66
C GLU A 329 20.19 8.54 4.59
N GLY A 330 20.12 7.34 5.16
CA GLY A 330 19.05 6.94 6.07
C GLY A 330 17.72 6.60 5.41
N THR A 331 17.65 6.53 4.07
CA THR A 331 16.51 5.92 3.37
C THR A 331 16.41 4.44 3.74
N GLU A 332 15.20 3.98 4.04
CA GLU A 332 14.90 2.56 4.20
C GLU A 332 14.40 1.99 2.87
N VAL A 333 15.12 1.01 2.34
CA VAL A 333 14.83 0.37 1.06
C VAL A 333 14.45 -1.08 1.31
N THR A 334 13.32 -1.51 0.75
CA THR A 334 12.93 -2.92 0.71
C THR A 334 13.26 -3.47 -0.67
N LEU A 335 14.17 -4.45 -0.75
CA LEU A 335 14.34 -5.28 -1.92
C LEU A 335 13.35 -6.44 -1.88
N THR A 336 12.69 -6.75 -2.98
CA THR A 336 11.75 -7.86 -3.11
C THR A 336 12.12 -8.71 -4.31
N ALA A 337 12.46 -9.98 -4.06
CA ALA A 337 12.68 -11.02 -5.06
C ALA A 337 11.35 -11.71 -5.39
N SER A 338 10.99 -11.82 -6.68
CA SER A 338 9.76 -12.44 -7.14
C SER A 338 10.04 -13.79 -7.81
N SER A 339 9.23 -14.80 -7.52
CA SER A 339 9.32 -16.13 -8.16
C SER A 339 8.25 -16.29 -9.24
N ASN A 340 8.47 -17.21 -10.17
CA ASN A 340 7.49 -17.65 -11.15
C ASN A 340 7.48 -19.19 -11.26
N ASP A 341 6.75 -19.75 -12.23
CA ASP A 341 6.57 -21.21 -12.34
C ASP A 341 7.86 -21.98 -12.67
N ILE A 342 8.83 -21.32 -13.31
CA ILE A 342 10.10 -21.94 -13.75
C ILE A 342 11.29 -21.51 -12.90
N LEU A 343 11.22 -20.38 -12.20
CA LEU A 343 12.29 -19.82 -11.38
C LEU A 343 11.80 -19.51 -9.98
N THR A 344 12.43 -20.13 -8.99
CA THR A 344 12.12 -19.94 -7.57
C THR A 344 13.26 -19.24 -6.85
N PHE A 345 12.97 -18.13 -6.16
CA PHE A 345 13.94 -17.45 -5.32
C PHE A 345 14.36 -18.37 -4.15
N THR A 346 15.66 -18.48 -3.95
CA THR A 346 16.26 -19.33 -2.92
C THR A 346 16.80 -18.48 -1.77
N ASN A 347 17.78 -17.61 -2.04
CA ASN A 347 18.47 -16.82 -1.03
C ASN A 347 19.16 -15.58 -1.61
N TRP A 348 19.51 -14.65 -0.73
CA TRP A 348 20.48 -13.60 -0.97
C TRP A 348 21.90 -14.12 -0.72
N ASN A 349 22.91 -13.44 -1.28
CA ASN A 349 24.32 -13.80 -1.19
C ASN A 349 24.93 -13.83 0.23
N ASP A 350 24.21 -13.35 1.24
CA ASP A 350 24.61 -13.41 2.65
C ASP A 350 23.89 -14.53 3.44
N GLY A 351 23.13 -15.38 2.76
CA GLY A 351 22.40 -16.51 3.33
C GLY A 351 20.98 -16.20 3.79
N GLU A 352 20.50 -14.96 3.68
CA GLU A 352 19.11 -14.63 3.98
C GLU A 352 18.17 -15.23 2.93
N THR A 353 17.17 -15.98 3.35
CA THR A 353 16.26 -16.73 2.45
C THR A 353 14.88 -16.10 2.30
N GLY A 354 14.62 -14.99 3.01
CA GLY A 354 13.41 -14.19 2.85
C GLY A 354 13.43 -13.45 1.52
N ALA A 355 12.33 -13.52 0.77
CA ALA A 355 12.19 -12.84 -0.51
C ALA A 355 12.22 -11.31 -0.38
N GLU A 356 11.77 -10.77 0.76
CA GLU A 356 11.86 -9.36 1.10
C GLU A 356 13.06 -9.07 2.02
N ARG A 357 13.75 -7.96 1.77
CA ARG A 357 14.92 -7.52 2.52
C ARG A 357 14.87 -6.03 2.80
N LYS A 358 14.80 -5.65 4.09
CA LYS A 358 14.87 -4.25 4.52
C LYS A 358 16.31 -3.82 4.72
N ILE A 359 16.68 -2.71 4.08
CA ILE A 359 18.04 -2.18 4.03
C ILE A 359 18.00 -0.71 4.41
N LYS A 360 18.88 -0.30 5.32
CA LYS A 360 19.10 1.12 5.61
C LYS A 360 20.29 1.62 4.81
N MET A 361 20.07 2.65 3.98
CA MET A 361 21.10 3.21 3.10
C MET A 361 21.99 4.21 3.83
N ASN A 362 23.03 3.70 4.51
CA ASN A 362 24.06 4.50 5.19
C ASN A 362 25.48 4.26 4.63
N VAL A 363 25.59 3.37 3.65
CA VAL A 363 26.82 2.97 2.98
C VAL A 363 26.43 2.35 1.64
N ASP A 364 27.34 2.36 0.67
CA ASP A 364 27.19 1.60 -0.57
C ASP A 364 27.03 0.10 -0.24
N GLN A 365 26.02 -0.53 -0.84
CA GLN A 365 25.68 -1.93 -0.58
C GLN A 365 25.44 -2.68 -1.89
N SER A 366 25.70 -3.99 -1.87
CA SER A 366 25.48 -4.88 -3.02
C SER A 366 24.85 -6.19 -2.56
N TYR A 367 23.79 -6.62 -3.25
CA TYR A 367 23.09 -7.87 -3.00
C TYR A 367 22.95 -8.68 -4.29
N THR A 368 22.99 -10.00 -4.19
CA THR A 368 22.68 -10.90 -5.32
C THR A 368 21.62 -11.88 -4.88
N ALA A 369 20.52 -11.94 -5.63
CA ALA A 369 19.43 -12.88 -5.43
C ALA A 369 19.66 -14.15 -6.25
N ALA A 370 19.77 -15.29 -5.57
CA ALA A 370 19.92 -16.59 -6.19
C ALA A 370 18.56 -17.22 -6.48
N TYR A 371 18.42 -17.76 -7.69
CA TYR A 371 17.24 -18.48 -8.13
C TYR A 371 17.57 -19.92 -8.51
N SER A 372 16.61 -20.81 -8.31
CA SER A 372 16.67 -22.17 -8.84
C SER A 372 15.68 -22.34 -9.96
N ALA A 373 16.17 -22.80 -11.11
CA ALA A 373 15.38 -23.06 -12.30
C ALA A 373 14.88 -24.51 -12.34
N LYS A 374 13.61 -24.71 -12.69
CA LYS A 374 13.11 -25.98 -13.21
C LYS A 374 13.65 -26.21 -14.62
N ASP A 375 13.49 -27.42 -15.14
CA ASP A 375 13.74 -27.65 -16.56
C ASP A 375 12.63 -27.00 -17.39
N PHE A 376 13.02 -26.04 -18.21
CA PHE A 376 12.12 -25.34 -19.10
C PHE A 376 12.71 -25.26 -20.51
N ILE A 377 11.82 -25.09 -21.49
CA ILE A 377 12.16 -24.89 -22.89
C ILE A 377 12.10 -23.39 -23.20
N ALA A 378 10.94 -22.77 -22.93
CA ALA A 378 10.72 -21.34 -23.13
C ALA A 378 9.62 -20.81 -22.19
N GLY A 379 9.67 -19.52 -21.86
CA GLY A 379 8.67 -18.86 -21.03
C GLY A 379 8.45 -17.38 -21.38
N TRP A 380 7.20 -16.92 -21.26
CA TRP A 380 6.78 -15.54 -21.47
C TRP A 380 5.95 -15.05 -20.28
N ASP A 381 6.49 -14.09 -19.54
CA ASP A 381 5.83 -13.47 -18.38
C ASP A 381 5.25 -12.08 -18.70
N PHE A 382 5.54 -11.56 -19.90
CA PHE A 382 5.05 -10.29 -20.42
C PHE A 382 5.46 -9.06 -19.60
N TYR A 383 6.47 -9.14 -18.74
CA TYR A 383 6.88 -8.04 -17.89
C TYR A 383 7.33 -6.80 -18.70
N LYS A 384 8.21 -7.03 -19.68
CA LYS A 384 8.69 -6.00 -20.63
C LYS A 384 7.61 -5.67 -21.67
N SER A 385 7.63 -4.48 -22.27
CA SER A 385 6.66 -4.12 -23.32
C SER A 385 6.97 -4.78 -24.66
N ALA A 386 5.94 -5.30 -25.32
CA ALA A 386 6.00 -5.77 -26.71
C ALA A 386 4.60 -5.71 -27.33
N ARG A 387 4.53 -5.55 -28.66
CA ARG A 387 3.25 -5.45 -29.39
C ARG A 387 3.10 -6.46 -30.53
N GLU A 388 4.18 -7.13 -30.92
CA GLU A 388 4.20 -8.17 -31.96
C GLU A 388 5.48 -8.99 -31.81
N GLY A 389 5.48 -10.26 -32.23
CA GLY A 389 6.68 -11.08 -32.42
C GLY A 389 7.65 -11.08 -31.24
N ARG A 390 7.20 -11.53 -30.07
CA ARG A 390 7.95 -11.41 -28.80
C ARG A 390 8.78 -12.65 -28.56
N THR A 391 10.10 -12.51 -28.46
CA THR A 391 11.00 -13.59 -28.03
C THR A 391 10.69 -14.06 -26.62
N ALA A 392 11.05 -15.30 -26.28
CA ALA A 392 10.91 -15.81 -24.91
C ALA A 392 11.63 -14.89 -23.90
N ASP A 393 10.96 -14.63 -22.76
CA ASP A 393 11.53 -13.91 -21.64
C ASP A 393 12.54 -14.79 -20.87
N PHE A 394 12.34 -16.11 -20.94
CA PHE A 394 13.23 -17.15 -20.43
C PHE A 394 13.35 -18.23 -21.48
N ALA A 395 14.57 -18.62 -21.89
CA ALA A 395 14.77 -19.67 -22.88
C ALA A 395 15.88 -20.64 -22.48
N ALA A 396 15.70 -21.92 -22.80
CA ALA A 396 16.79 -22.88 -22.85
C ALA A 396 17.71 -22.57 -24.03
N GLU A 397 18.87 -23.25 -24.05
CA GLU A 397 19.74 -23.26 -25.23
C GLU A 397 18.93 -23.65 -26.48
N ASP A 398 19.26 -23.02 -27.61
CA ASP A 398 18.57 -23.14 -28.91
C ASP A 398 17.12 -22.61 -28.98
N ASN A 399 16.58 -22.01 -27.91
CA ASN A 399 15.21 -21.50 -27.86
C ASN A 399 15.13 -19.97 -27.61
N ASP A 400 16.26 -19.25 -27.53
CA ASP A 400 16.33 -17.80 -27.26
C ASP A 400 15.73 -16.94 -28.37
N VAL A 401 15.66 -17.48 -29.59
CA VAL A 401 15.03 -16.87 -30.76
C VAL A 401 13.53 -17.17 -30.88
N ASP A 402 12.98 -18.06 -30.05
CA ASP A 402 11.60 -18.49 -30.18
C ASP A 402 10.63 -17.38 -29.82
N GLN A 403 9.64 -17.17 -30.70
CA GLN A 403 8.70 -16.07 -30.57
C GLN A 403 7.28 -16.54 -30.29
N LEU A 404 6.56 -15.76 -29.49
CA LEU A 404 5.11 -15.78 -29.44
C LEU A 404 4.55 -14.80 -30.47
N ILE A 405 3.66 -15.30 -31.32
CA ILE A 405 3.08 -14.56 -32.44
C ILE A 405 1.56 -14.70 -32.40
N LEU A 406 0.84 -13.62 -32.63
CA LEU A 406 -0.59 -13.64 -32.91
C LEU A 406 -0.79 -13.71 -34.42
N ARG A 407 -1.47 -14.75 -34.92
CA ARG A 407 -1.61 -14.98 -36.36
C ARG A 407 -2.93 -15.63 -36.76
N ASP A 408 -3.22 -15.63 -38.05
CA ASP A 408 -4.36 -16.35 -38.64
C ASP A 408 -3.95 -17.65 -39.36
N ALA A 409 -4.93 -18.38 -39.89
CA ALA A 409 -4.70 -19.63 -40.63
C ALA A 409 -3.94 -19.44 -41.95
N ASP A 410 -3.97 -18.24 -42.53
CA ASP A 410 -3.24 -17.90 -43.76
C ASP A 410 -1.76 -17.56 -43.47
N GLY A 411 -1.39 -17.47 -42.20
CA GLY A 411 -0.04 -17.16 -41.73
C GLY A 411 0.25 -15.67 -41.54
N ASN A 412 -0.73 -14.78 -41.71
CA ASN A 412 -0.56 -13.34 -41.47
C ASN A 412 -0.40 -13.06 -39.97
N THR A 413 0.50 -12.14 -39.61
CA THR A 413 0.74 -11.74 -38.22
C THR A 413 -0.02 -10.47 -37.85
N TYR A 414 -0.33 -10.33 -36.56
CA TYR A 414 -1.08 -9.21 -36.01
C TYR A 414 -0.42 -8.68 -34.74
N ALA A 415 -0.47 -7.35 -34.59
CA ALA A 415 -0.11 -6.73 -33.32
C ALA A 415 -1.19 -6.94 -32.25
N TRP A 416 -0.79 -6.91 -30.99
CA TRP A 416 -1.67 -6.99 -29.83
C TRP A 416 -1.61 -5.72 -28.97
N LEU A 417 -2.59 -5.56 -28.08
CA LEU A 417 -2.58 -4.52 -27.08
C LEU A 417 -1.63 -4.91 -25.94
N ASP A 418 -0.54 -4.16 -25.80
CA ASP A 418 0.45 -4.34 -24.73
C ASP A 418 -0.16 -4.03 -23.35
N LYS A 419 -0.02 -5.00 -22.44
CA LYS A 419 -0.37 -4.88 -21.03
C LYS A 419 0.79 -5.34 -20.14
N SER A 420 2.01 -4.96 -20.53
CA SER A 420 3.21 -5.09 -19.72
C SER A 420 3.14 -4.33 -18.39
N ASN A 421 4.15 -4.50 -17.54
CA ASN A 421 4.24 -3.80 -16.25
C ASN A 421 4.24 -2.27 -16.47
N SER A 422 4.98 -1.82 -17.48
CA SER A 422 5.03 -0.40 -17.87
C SER A 422 3.70 0.15 -18.42
N ALA A 423 2.82 -0.72 -18.91
CA ALA A 423 1.49 -0.39 -19.40
C ALA A 423 0.38 -0.52 -18.31
N GLY A 424 0.77 -0.80 -17.07
CA GLY A 424 -0.12 -0.92 -15.91
C GLY A 424 -0.78 -2.29 -15.75
N GLY A 425 -0.33 -3.31 -16.48
CA GLY A 425 -0.89 -4.66 -16.42
C GLY A 425 -2.33 -4.77 -16.92
N TYR A 426 -2.92 -5.94 -16.71
CA TYR A 426 -4.29 -6.28 -17.07
C TYR A 426 -4.90 -7.21 -16.02
N GLU A 427 -5.92 -6.72 -15.31
CA GLU A 427 -6.59 -7.45 -14.23
C GLU A 427 -5.58 -8.07 -13.22
N GLY A 428 -4.54 -7.31 -12.88
CA GLY A 428 -3.53 -7.71 -11.89
C GLY A 428 -2.34 -8.53 -12.41
N LYS A 429 -2.27 -8.87 -13.71
CA LYS A 429 -1.11 -9.57 -14.32
C LYS A 429 -0.56 -8.80 -15.52
N ASN A 430 0.69 -9.04 -15.91
CA ASN A 430 1.21 -8.58 -17.20
C ASN A 430 0.66 -9.46 -18.31
N ALA A 431 0.28 -8.94 -19.47
CA ALA A 431 -0.38 -9.76 -20.49
C ALA A 431 -0.23 -9.23 -21.92
N ALA A 432 -0.57 -10.09 -22.88
CA ALA A 432 -0.88 -9.69 -24.25
C ALA A 432 -2.38 -9.87 -24.50
N VAL A 433 -3.03 -8.83 -25.03
CA VAL A 433 -4.46 -8.85 -25.35
C VAL A 433 -4.64 -8.79 -26.86
N ASN A 434 -5.22 -9.84 -27.44
CA ASN A 434 -5.65 -9.81 -28.83
C ASN A 434 -6.63 -8.65 -28.99
N TRP A 435 -6.35 -7.74 -29.92
CA TRP A 435 -7.13 -6.51 -30.09
C TRP A 435 -7.54 -6.30 -31.55
N THR A 436 -7.63 -7.39 -32.31
CA THR A 436 -8.11 -7.34 -33.71
C THR A 436 -9.59 -6.99 -33.74
N SER A 437 -9.98 -6.09 -34.65
CA SER A 437 -11.38 -5.71 -34.84
C SER A 437 -12.09 -6.62 -35.85
N LYS A 438 -13.43 -6.71 -35.80
CA LYS A 438 -14.25 -7.39 -36.81
C LYS A 438 -14.00 -6.93 -38.25
N LYS A 439 -13.50 -5.70 -38.45
CA LYS A 439 -13.12 -5.17 -39.78
C LYS A 439 -11.78 -5.72 -40.26
N THR A 440 -10.90 -6.09 -39.33
CA THR A 440 -9.59 -6.66 -39.59
C THR A 440 -9.69 -8.18 -39.76
N LYS A 441 -10.28 -8.87 -38.78
CA LYS A 441 -10.56 -10.30 -38.80
C LYS A 441 -11.81 -10.61 -37.98
N ALA A 442 -12.54 -11.65 -38.37
CA ALA A 442 -13.67 -12.12 -37.57
C ALA A 442 -13.17 -12.66 -36.22
N LEU A 443 -14.05 -12.62 -35.21
CA LEU A 443 -13.72 -13.02 -33.85
C LEU A 443 -13.26 -14.48 -33.80
N GLY A 444 -12.16 -14.75 -33.08
CA GLY A 444 -11.59 -16.09 -32.95
C GLY A 444 -10.94 -16.66 -34.22
N GLU A 445 -10.72 -15.85 -35.26
CA GLU A 445 -9.93 -16.26 -36.44
C GLU A 445 -8.41 -16.10 -36.23
N THR A 446 -8.01 -15.33 -35.22
CA THR A 446 -6.61 -15.21 -34.82
C THR A 446 -6.32 -16.07 -33.59
N TYR A 447 -5.10 -16.59 -33.51
CA TYR A 447 -4.62 -17.46 -32.43
C TYR A 447 -3.17 -17.15 -32.08
N TRP A 448 -2.81 -17.44 -30.83
CA TRP A 448 -1.43 -17.34 -30.37
C TRP A 448 -0.67 -18.59 -30.80
N GLN A 449 0.55 -18.43 -31.30
CA GLN A 449 1.40 -19.55 -31.70
C GLN A 449 2.86 -19.30 -31.30
N THR A 450 3.55 -20.37 -30.91
CA THR A 450 5.01 -20.41 -30.81
C THR A 450 5.56 -21.70 -31.43
N LYS A 451 6.84 -21.71 -31.78
CA LYS A 451 7.61 -22.90 -32.21
C LYS A 451 8.79 -23.01 -31.26
N VAL A 452 8.98 -24.18 -30.67
CA VAL A 452 10.12 -24.46 -29.77
C VAL A 452 10.94 -25.65 -30.24
N ASN A 453 12.22 -25.67 -29.86
CA ASN A 453 13.13 -26.79 -30.05
C ASN A 453 13.16 -27.67 -28.78
N ALA A 454 12.50 -28.82 -28.86
CA ALA A 454 12.42 -29.79 -27.79
C ALA A 454 13.40 -30.97 -27.95
N THR A 455 14.45 -30.85 -28.77
CA THR A 455 15.40 -31.95 -29.06
C THR A 455 16.01 -32.53 -27.78
N ALA A 456 16.33 -31.65 -26.82
CA ALA A 456 16.91 -32.03 -25.54
C ALA A 456 15.87 -32.40 -24.47
N PHE A 457 14.57 -32.46 -24.79
CA PHE A 457 13.50 -32.55 -23.79
C PHE A 457 12.48 -33.66 -24.08
N THR A 458 11.94 -34.20 -23.00
CA THR A 458 10.84 -35.19 -22.96
C THR A 458 9.79 -34.73 -21.94
N ASP A 459 8.63 -35.38 -21.83
CA ASP A 459 7.54 -35.01 -20.90
C ASP A 459 7.20 -33.50 -20.97
N ILE A 460 6.97 -33.01 -22.19
CA ILE A 460 6.78 -31.59 -22.45
C ILE A 460 5.42 -31.15 -21.88
N LYS A 461 5.40 -30.07 -21.10
CA LYS A 461 4.19 -29.49 -20.52
C LYS A 461 4.05 -28.03 -20.90
N VAL A 462 2.84 -27.62 -21.23
CA VAL A 462 2.48 -26.25 -21.60
C VAL A 462 1.55 -25.70 -20.54
N LYS A 463 2.02 -24.70 -19.80
CA LYS A 463 1.22 -23.93 -18.86
C LYS A 463 0.96 -22.53 -19.42
N SER A 464 -0.25 -22.03 -19.22
CA SER A 464 -0.66 -20.67 -19.64
C SER A 464 -1.88 -20.20 -18.85
N SER A 465 -2.08 -18.89 -18.78
CA SER A 465 -3.25 -18.27 -18.15
C SER A 465 -3.99 -17.40 -19.16
N MET A 466 -5.31 -17.53 -19.25
CA MET A 466 -6.14 -16.77 -20.18
C MET A 466 -7.29 -16.07 -19.47
N LEU A 467 -7.69 -14.91 -19.99
CA LEU A 467 -8.94 -14.25 -19.60
C LEU A 467 -9.60 -13.59 -20.81
N TYR A 468 -10.87 -13.21 -20.67
CA TYR A 468 -11.53 -12.29 -21.57
C TYR A 468 -12.19 -11.12 -20.83
N ASN A 469 -12.26 -9.97 -21.50
CA ASN A 469 -12.93 -8.75 -21.01
C ASN A 469 -13.95 -8.22 -22.03
N TYR A 470 -13.54 -8.15 -23.31
CA TYR A 470 -14.40 -7.84 -24.46
C TYR A 470 -14.83 -9.13 -25.15
N ASN A 471 -15.39 -9.05 -26.37
CA ASN A 471 -15.86 -10.22 -27.08
C ASN A 471 -14.72 -11.25 -27.23
N ALA A 472 -14.94 -12.44 -26.70
CA ALA A 472 -14.12 -13.60 -26.95
C ALA A 472 -14.97 -14.85 -26.76
N TYR A 473 -14.53 -15.96 -27.35
CA TYR A 473 -15.05 -17.28 -27.03
C TYR A 473 -14.67 -17.67 -25.59
N GLU A 474 -15.57 -18.31 -24.85
CA GLU A 474 -15.33 -18.71 -23.44
C GLU A 474 -14.32 -19.87 -23.32
N THR A 475 -14.02 -20.57 -24.42
CA THR A 475 -13.12 -21.71 -24.42
C THR A 475 -12.06 -21.56 -25.50
N TYR A 476 -10.80 -21.78 -25.13
CA TYR A 476 -9.67 -21.80 -26.05
C TYR A 476 -8.96 -23.16 -25.95
N ASN A 477 -8.80 -23.82 -27.09
CA ASN A 477 -8.06 -25.07 -27.21
C ASN A 477 -6.56 -24.79 -27.18
N VAL A 478 -5.83 -25.67 -26.50
CA VAL A 478 -4.39 -25.77 -26.65
C VAL A 478 -4.12 -26.95 -27.58
N GLU A 479 -3.37 -26.68 -28.64
CA GLU A 479 -3.06 -27.65 -29.68
C GLU A 479 -1.57 -27.63 -29.99
N TYR A 480 -1.05 -28.76 -30.45
CA TYR A 480 0.34 -28.88 -30.90
C TYR A 480 0.44 -29.48 -32.31
N SER A 481 1.58 -29.25 -32.95
CA SER A 481 1.92 -29.80 -34.27
C SER A 481 3.43 -30.02 -34.39
N LEU A 482 3.83 -31.03 -35.18
CA LEU A 482 5.25 -31.32 -35.47
C LEU A 482 5.71 -30.81 -36.85
N ASN A 483 4.78 -30.25 -37.64
CA ASN A 483 5.06 -29.71 -38.97
C ASN A 483 4.42 -28.33 -39.21
N GLY A 484 3.66 -27.81 -38.23
CA GLY A 484 2.98 -26.53 -38.30
C GLY A 484 1.66 -26.54 -39.07
N THR A 485 1.26 -27.68 -39.67
CA THR A 485 0.03 -27.80 -40.47
C THR A 485 -0.97 -28.80 -39.88
N ASP A 486 -0.50 -29.91 -39.33
CA ASP A 486 -1.34 -30.95 -38.75
C ASP A 486 -1.45 -30.75 -37.23
N TRP A 487 -2.62 -30.36 -36.75
CA TRP A 487 -2.84 -29.95 -35.37
C TRP A 487 -3.59 -30.99 -34.57
N THR A 488 -3.09 -31.28 -33.37
CA THR A 488 -3.74 -32.18 -32.40
C THR A 488 -4.07 -31.41 -31.12
N LYS A 489 -5.32 -31.51 -30.67
CA LYS A 489 -5.78 -30.90 -29.42
C LYS A 489 -5.25 -31.67 -28.21
N VAL A 490 -4.61 -30.95 -27.28
CA VAL A 490 -4.10 -31.50 -26.01
C VAL A 490 -4.98 -31.15 -24.81
N GLY A 491 -5.72 -30.03 -24.91
CA GLY A 491 -6.64 -29.62 -23.87
C GLY A 491 -7.38 -28.33 -24.23
N ALA A 492 -8.07 -27.76 -23.26
CA ALA A 492 -8.76 -26.48 -23.42
C ALA A 492 -8.84 -25.73 -22.09
N ILE A 493 -8.73 -24.41 -22.16
CA ILE A 493 -8.95 -23.49 -21.03
C ILE A 493 -10.36 -22.94 -21.18
N LYS A 494 -11.25 -23.31 -20.24
CA LYS A 494 -12.62 -22.79 -20.16
C LYS A 494 -12.70 -21.70 -19.09
N MET A 495 -12.84 -20.45 -19.54
CA MET A 495 -12.89 -19.29 -18.66
C MET A 495 -14.30 -19.14 -18.08
N PRO A 496 -14.48 -19.17 -16.74
CA PRO A 496 -15.81 -19.23 -16.12
C PRO A 496 -16.53 -17.87 -16.02
N GLY A 497 -15.83 -16.77 -16.31
CA GLY A 497 -16.39 -15.42 -16.23
C GLY A 497 -15.47 -14.34 -16.78
N THR A 498 -16.03 -13.14 -17.00
CA THR A 498 -15.29 -11.96 -17.45
C THR A 498 -14.30 -11.49 -16.39
N LYS A 499 -13.16 -10.95 -16.81
CA LYS A 499 -12.13 -10.38 -15.92
C LYS A 499 -11.53 -11.36 -14.91
N ALA A 500 -11.65 -12.66 -15.17
CA ALA A 500 -11.15 -13.73 -14.31
C ALA A 500 -10.06 -14.54 -15.04
N TRP A 501 -8.82 -14.42 -14.58
CA TRP A 501 -7.72 -15.25 -15.07
C TRP A 501 -7.98 -16.73 -14.77
N THR A 502 -7.84 -17.57 -15.78
CA THR A 502 -7.98 -19.02 -15.68
C THR A 502 -6.69 -19.68 -16.15
N ASP A 503 -6.07 -20.45 -15.28
CA ASP A 503 -4.84 -21.18 -15.58
C ASP A 503 -5.17 -22.53 -16.23
N GLY A 504 -4.32 -22.98 -17.16
CA GLY A 504 -4.35 -24.32 -17.74
C GLY A 504 -2.94 -24.87 -17.88
N GLU A 505 -2.79 -26.17 -17.61
CA GLU A 505 -1.54 -26.91 -17.75
C GLU A 505 -1.82 -28.22 -18.48
N PHE A 506 -1.04 -28.50 -19.53
CA PHE A 506 -1.29 -29.59 -20.46
C PHE A 506 0.00 -30.33 -20.78
N THR A 507 -0.02 -31.66 -20.70
CA THR A 507 1.09 -32.51 -21.16
C THR A 507 0.95 -32.78 -22.65
N LEU A 508 2.01 -32.53 -23.42
CA LEU A 508 2.05 -32.90 -24.84
C LEU A 508 2.27 -34.42 -24.98
N PRO A 509 1.74 -35.05 -26.05
CA PRO A 509 1.97 -36.46 -26.30
C PRO A 509 3.47 -36.77 -26.53
N ALA A 510 3.83 -38.04 -26.29
CA ALA A 510 5.23 -38.48 -26.30
C ALA A 510 5.93 -38.36 -27.67
N ASP A 511 5.20 -38.18 -28.76
CA ASP A 511 5.77 -37.95 -30.10
C ASP A 511 6.33 -36.53 -30.28
N ALA A 512 5.98 -35.58 -29.41
CA ALA A 512 6.60 -34.26 -29.32
C ALA A 512 7.99 -34.30 -28.66
N ASN A 513 8.31 -35.38 -27.94
CA ASN A 513 9.60 -35.54 -27.27
C ASN A 513 10.75 -35.57 -28.29
N ASN A 514 11.87 -34.94 -27.95
CA ASN A 514 13.10 -34.91 -28.73
C ASN A 514 12.93 -34.41 -30.18
N LYS A 515 11.95 -33.54 -30.42
CA LYS A 515 11.72 -32.93 -31.74
C LYS A 515 12.33 -31.55 -31.83
N SER A 516 12.99 -31.27 -32.95
CA SER A 516 13.57 -29.95 -33.25
C SER A 516 12.51 -28.88 -33.54
N GLU A 517 11.29 -29.28 -33.89
CA GLU A 517 10.18 -28.39 -34.17
C GLU A 517 8.91 -28.89 -33.48
N VAL A 518 8.49 -28.18 -32.44
CA VAL A 518 7.21 -28.37 -31.77
C VAL A 518 6.46 -27.05 -31.82
N TYR A 519 5.36 -27.00 -32.56
CA TYR A 519 4.48 -25.85 -32.64
C TYR A 519 3.38 -25.99 -31.61
N ILE A 520 3.07 -24.92 -30.89
CA ILE A 520 1.99 -24.87 -29.89
C ILE A 520 1.12 -23.67 -30.20
N ARG A 521 -0.21 -23.84 -30.16
CA ARG A 521 -1.15 -22.73 -30.34
C ARG A 521 -2.31 -22.73 -29.36
N TRP A 522 -2.84 -21.53 -29.12
CA TRP A 522 -4.06 -21.26 -28.35
C TRP A 522 -5.12 -20.67 -29.27
N ILE A 523 -6.13 -21.47 -29.60
CA ILE A 523 -7.12 -21.15 -30.63
C ILE A 523 -8.54 -21.23 -30.07
N ALA A 524 -9.43 -20.33 -30.52
CA ALA A 524 -10.80 -20.29 -30.04
C ALA A 524 -11.57 -21.57 -30.39
N ASP A 525 -12.30 -22.12 -29.42
CA ASP A 525 -13.33 -23.12 -29.68
C ASP A 525 -14.62 -22.40 -30.11
N LYS A 526 -14.84 -22.36 -31.44
CA LYS A 526 -15.96 -21.67 -32.05
C LYS A 526 -17.33 -22.29 -31.73
N THR A 527 -17.37 -23.44 -31.06
CA THR A 527 -18.62 -24.03 -30.55
C THR A 527 -19.03 -23.44 -29.19
N SER A 528 -18.11 -22.78 -28.48
CA SER A 528 -18.39 -22.11 -27.23
C SER A 528 -19.12 -20.78 -27.45
N SER A 529 -19.78 -20.25 -26.42
CA SER A 529 -20.47 -18.97 -26.55
C SER A 529 -19.47 -17.82 -26.54
N ILE A 530 -19.86 -16.72 -27.19
CA ILE A 530 -19.13 -15.45 -27.12
C ILE A 530 -19.63 -14.69 -25.89
N LYS A 531 -18.69 -14.21 -25.06
CA LYS A 531 -18.98 -13.38 -23.88
C LYS A 531 -18.05 -12.17 -23.83
N GLY A 532 -18.32 -11.27 -22.88
CA GLY A 532 -17.56 -10.04 -22.65
C GLY A 532 -18.39 -8.78 -22.84
N ALA A 533 -17.75 -7.61 -22.71
CA ALA A 533 -18.36 -6.33 -23.03
C ALA A 533 -18.62 -6.20 -24.54
N THR A 534 -19.79 -5.68 -24.92
CA THR A 534 -20.19 -5.46 -26.32
C THR A 534 -19.24 -4.47 -27.00
N GLY A 535 -18.52 -4.93 -28.03
CA GLY A 535 -17.58 -4.10 -28.80
C GLY A 535 -17.23 -4.72 -30.17
N ASP A 536 -16.29 -4.10 -30.88
CA ASP A 536 -15.82 -4.60 -32.19
C ASP A 536 -14.50 -5.38 -32.13
N ASN A 537 -13.75 -5.28 -31.03
CA ASN A 537 -12.47 -5.96 -30.88
C ASN A 537 -12.64 -7.33 -30.23
N ASP A 538 -11.78 -8.25 -30.63
CA ASP A 538 -11.41 -9.41 -29.83
C ASP A 538 -10.80 -8.89 -28.51
N GLY A 539 -11.09 -9.59 -27.41
CA GLY A 539 -10.66 -9.21 -26.07
C GLY A 539 -9.99 -10.35 -25.33
N ILE A 540 -9.64 -11.44 -26.01
CA ILE A 540 -8.91 -12.54 -25.38
C ILE A 540 -7.51 -12.10 -24.99
N ALA A 541 -7.10 -12.44 -23.78
CA ALA A 541 -5.78 -12.15 -23.24
C ALA A 541 -5.08 -13.43 -22.81
N ILE A 542 -3.74 -13.44 -22.92
CA ILE A 542 -2.88 -14.54 -22.49
C ILE A 542 -1.71 -14.00 -21.65
N THR A 543 -1.28 -14.78 -20.67
CA THR A 543 -0.11 -14.52 -19.82
C THR A 543 0.50 -15.81 -19.28
N ASN A 544 1.65 -15.72 -18.61
CA ASN A 544 2.31 -16.80 -17.88
C ASN A 544 2.45 -18.07 -18.71
N ILE A 545 2.95 -17.92 -19.94
CA ILE A 545 3.20 -19.06 -20.82
C ILE A 545 4.51 -19.67 -20.38
N TYR A 546 4.49 -20.90 -19.88
CA TYR A 546 5.68 -21.65 -19.49
C TYR A 546 5.65 -23.02 -20.13
N ILE A 547 6.63 -23.29 -20.99
CA ILE A 547 6.82 -24.59 -21.63
C ILE A 547 7.95 -25.28 -20.88
N THR A 548 7.63 -26.38 -20.22
CA THR A 548 8.58 -27.18 -19.43
C THR A 548 8.76 -28.56 -20.05
N GLY A 549 9.84 -29.25 -19.68
CA GLY A 549 10.11 -30.61 -20.13
C GLY A 549 11.26 -31.19 -19.33
N THR A 550 11.33 -32.51 -19.22
CA THR A 550 12.45 -33.22 -18.60
C THR A 550 13.61 -33.31 -19.57
N ALA A 551 14.77 -32.76 -19.21
CA ALA A 551 15.96 -32.86 -20.05
C ALA A 551 16.36 -34.34 -20.31
N GLN A 552 16.84 -34.65 -21.50
CA GLN A 552 17.31 -35.99 -21.86
C GLN A 552 18.44 -36.42 -20.92
N LEU A 553 18.23 -37.53 -20.22
CA LEU A 553 19.12 -38.00 -19.16
C LEU A 553 20.26 -38.86 -19.71
N VAL A 554 21.47 -38.66 -19.20
CA VAL A 554 22.61 -39.58 -19.35
C VAL A 554 22.88 -40.17 -17.97
N ASN A 555 22.63 -41.47 -17.80
CA ASN A 555 22.95 -42.16 -16.55
C ASN A 555 24.46 -42.39 -16.46
N ASP A 556 25.12 -41.74 -15.52
CA ASP A 556 26.55 -41.85 -15.27
C ASP A 556 26.90 -42.86 -14.14
N GLY A 557 25.87 -43.46 -13.53
CA GLY A 557 25.96 -44.45 -12.46
C GLY A 557 26.35 -43.87 -11.10
N LYS A 558 26.29 -42.54 -10.90
CA LYS A 558 26.70 -41.87 -9.66
C LYS A 558 25.52 -41.21 -8.98
N ALA A 559 25.52 -41.24 -7.65
CA ALA A 559 24.57 -40.48 -6.86
C ALA A 559 24.97 -39.00 -6.80
N PRO A 560 24.00 -38.08 -6.69
CA PRO A 560 24.27 -36.65 -6.67
C PRO A 560 25.07 -36.27 -5.41
N VAL A 561 26.04 -35.38 -5.58
CA VAL A 561 26.91 -34.90 -4.51
C VAL A 561 26.41 -33.55 -4.01
N LEU A 562 26.21 -33.44 -2.69
CA LEU A 562 25.85 -32.16 -2.05
C LEU A 562 27.03 -31.18 -2.19
N VAL A 563 26.80 -30.06 -2.88
CA VAL A 563 27.79 -29.01 -3.16
C VAL A 563 27.77 -27.92 -2.11
N SER A 564 26.58 -27.48 -1.68
CA SER A 564 26.43 -26.43 -0.69
C SER A 564 25.12 -26.52 0.08
N THR A 565 25.12 -25.91 1.27
CA THR A 565 23.94 -25.76 2.11
C THR A 565 23.75 -24.31 2.53
N ILE A 566 22.49 -23.87 2.61
CA ILE A 566 22.10 -22.61 3.25
C ILE A 566 21.00 -22.94 4.25
N PRO A 567 21.15 -22.65 5.56
CA PRO A 567 22.38 -22.16 6.19
C PRO A 567 23.57 -23.12 5.97
N THR A 568 24.79 -22.60 6.04
CA THR A 568 25.99 -23.45 6.06
C THR A 568 26.08 -24.22 7.37
N GLU A 569 26.76 -25.37 7.38
CA GLU A 569 26.97 -26.14 8.62
C GLU A 569 27.63 -25.27 9.70
N GLY A 570 27.00 -25.22 10.88
CA GLY A 570 27.44 -24.42 12.02
C GLY A 570 27.11 -22.92 11.91
N ALA A 571 26.32 -22.48 10.93
CA ALA A 571 25.92 -21.07 10.80
C ALA A 571 25.25 -20.54 12.08
N THR A 572 25.56 -19.31 12.49
CA THR A 572 25.02 -18.69 13.71
C THR A 572 24.12 -17.49 13.45
N ASN A 573 23.82 -17.23 12.18
CA ASN A 573 23.08 -16.07 11.70
C ASN A 573 21.83 -16.46 10.88
N ALA A 574 21.39 -17.72 10.97
CA ALA A 574 20.22 -18.17 10.23
C ALA A 574 18.98 -17.36 10.65
N SER A 575 18.12 -16.99 9.70
CA SER A 575 16.88 -16.31 10.07
C SER A 575 15.93 -17.24 10.82
N ALA A 576 15.09 -16.65 11.67
CA ALA A 576 14.01 -17.36 12.37
C ALA A 576 12.92 -17.87 11.40
N ASN A 577 12.77 -17.16 10.28
CA ASN A 577 11.96 -17.54 9.14
C ASN A 577 12.87 -17.69 7.93
N GLY A 578 12.95 -18.88 7.37
CA GLY A 578 13.87 -19.12 6.28
C GLY A 578 13.70 -20.44 5.55
N LYS A 579 14.75 -20.83 4.84
CA LYS A 579 14.80 -22.05 4.03
C LYS A 579 16.11 -22.77 4.29
N ILE A 580 16.05 -24.09 4.32
CA ILE A 580 17.23 -24.95 4.14
C ILE A 580 17.33 -25.24 2.65
N VAL A 581 18.36 -24.73 2.01
CA VAL A 581 18.64 -24.89 0.58
C VAL A 581 19.81 -25.87 0.46
N LEU A 582 19.57 -27.03 -0.15
CA LEU A 582 20.58 -28.03 -0.47
C LEU A 582 20.84 -27.98 -1.97
N THR A 583 22.04 -27.61 -2.39
CA THR A 583 22.42 -27.58 -3.81
C THR A 583 23.37 -28.72 -4.11
N PHE A 584 23.07 -29.46 -5.17
CA PHE A 584 23.85 -30.60 -5.63
C PHE A 584 24.64 -30.26 -6.92
N ASP A 585 25.61 -31.09 -7.27
CA ASP A 585 26.42 -30.95 -8.48
C ASP A 585 25.63 -31.22 -9.76
N GLU A 586 24.58 -32.01 -9.65
CA GLU A 586 23.64 -32.35 -10.72
C GLU A 586 22.17 -32.18 -10.31
N LYS A 587 21.26 -32.43 -11.25
CA LYS A 587 19.82 -32.31 -11.02
C LYS A 587 19.34 -33.49 -10.18
N VAL A 588 18.43 -33.21 -9.24
CA VAL A 588 18.00 -34.19 -8.25
C VAL A 588 16.49 -34.34 -8.22
N LYS A 589 16.02 -35.43 -7.61
CA LYS A 589 14.63 -35.66 -7.21
C LYS A 589 14.59 -36.19 -5.78
N LEU A 590 13.46 -35.99 -5.11
CA LEU A 590 13.16 -36.68 -3.85
C LEU A 590 12.63 -38.08 -4.16
N THR A 591 13.08 -39.08 -3.41
CA THR A 591 12.58 -40.45 -3.53
C THR A 591 11.36 -40.66 -2.64
N ASP A 592 10.66 -41.79 -2.80
CA ASP A 592 9.56 -42.19 -1.91
C ASP A 592 10.01 -42.39 -0.45
N ASN A 593 11.32 -42.54 -0.20
CA ASN A 593 11.92 -42.66 1.12
C ASN A 593 12.27 -41.30 1.76
N ALA A 594 12.01 -40.19 1.07
CA ALA A 594 12.38 -38.88 1.54
C ALA A 594 11.72 -38.55 2.89
N ALA A 595 12.55 -38.40 3.92
CA ALA A 595 12.10 -38.06 5.27
C ALA A 595 13.00 -36.98 5.85
N ALA A 596 12.45 -35.77 5.97
CA ALA A 596 13.17 -34.60 6.49
C ALA A 596 12.57 -34.10 7.81
N THR A 597 13.44 -33.69 8.73
CA THR A 597 13.05 -33.14 10.03
C THR A 597 13.90 -31.93 10.39
N LEU A 598 13.31 -30.94 11.05
CA LEU A 598 14.00 -29.87 11.76
C LEU A 598 13.67 -29.97 13.25
N GLY A 599 14.66 -30.39 14.05
CA GLY A 599 14.39 -30.86 15.41
C GLY A 599 13.45 -32.08 15.38
N THR A 600 12.26 -31.95 15.97
CA THR A 600 11.22 -32.98 15.95
C THR A 600 10.15 -32.75 14.88
N ALA A 601 10.13 -31.57 14.25
CA ALA A 601 9.12 -31.22 13.25
C ALA A 601 9.46 -31.86 11.90
N LYS A 602 8.49 -32.52 11.26
CA LYS A 602 8.61 -32.96 9.87
C LYS A 602 8.50 -31.74 8.96
N ILE A 603 9.34 -31.67 7.94
CA ILE A 603 9.29 -30.62 6.94
C ILE A 603 9.38 -31.23 5.54
N GLU A 604 8.70 -30.62 4.58
CA GLU A 604 8.67 -31.09 3.19
C GLU A 604 9.65 -30.31 2.32
N GLY A 605 10.28 -31.02 1.38
CA GLY A 605 11.25 -30.46 0.45
C GLY A 605 10.63 -30.21 -0.91
N THR A 606 10.92 -29.06 -1.50
CA THR A 606 10.58 -28.73 -2.88
C THR A 606 11.83 -28.80 -3.74
N VAL A 607 11.77 -29.59 -4.82
CA VAL A 607 12.84 -29.74 -5.79
C VAL A 607 12.71 -28.70 -6.89
N SER A 608 13.81 -28.05 -7.24
CA SER A 608 13.93 -27.20 -8.43
C SER A 608 15.33 -27.37 -9.02
N GLY A 609 15.44 -28.09 -10.12
CA GLY A 609 16.72 -28.36 -10.80
C GLY A 609 17.71 -29.10 -9.90
N LYS A 610 18.82 -28.44 -9.56
CA LYS A 610 19.88 -28.99 -8.69
C LYS A 610 19.65 -28.77 -7.20
N THR A 611 18.53 -28.15 -6.84
CA THR A 611 18.34 -27.60 -5.50
C THR A 611 17.10 -28.22 -4.86
N ILE A 612 17.22 -28.58 -3.58
CA ILE A 612 16.10 -28.97 -2.72
C ILE A 612 15.97 -27.93 -1.62
N THR A 613 14.76 -27.37 -1.49
CA THR A 613 14.47 -26.31 -0.53
C THR A 613 13.46 -26.81 0.51
N PHE A 614 13.80 -26.69 1.79
CA PHE A 614 12.90 -26.97 2.91
C PHE A 614 12.60 -25.68 3.66
N ALA A 615 11.39 -25.14 3.53
CA ALA A 615 11.01 -23.92 4.22
C ALA A 615 10.76 -24.19 5.72
N TYR A 616 11.12 -23.23 6.56
CA TYR A 616 10.83 -23.23 8.00
C TYR A 616 10.46 -21.82 8.45
N LYS A 617 9.61 -21.70 9.47
CA LYS A 617 9.15 -20.41 10.01
C LYS A 617 8.96 -20.50 11.52
N GLY A 618 8.96 -19.36 12.19
CA GLY A 618 8.68 -19.23 13.62
C GLY A 618 9.73 -19.84 14.55
N LEU A 619 10.99 -19.98 14.10
CA LEU A 619 12.05 -20.48 14.98
C LEU A 619 12.41 -19.44 16.04
N ASN A 620 12.71 -19.89 17.26
CA ASN A 620 13.18 -19.02 18.33
C ASN A 620 14.52 -18.39 17.93
N TYR A 621 14.73 -17.12 18.26
CA TYR A 621 16.02 -16.44 18.07
C TYR A 621 17.12 -17.03 18.97
N ALA A 622 18.38 -16.89 18.56
CA ALA A 622 19.56 -17.38 19.28
C ALA A 622 19.46 -18.86 19.73
N THR A 623 18.76 -19.69 18.96
CA THR A 623 18.45 -21.08 19.30
C THR A 623 19.05 -22.01 18.26
N ALA A 624 19.69 -23.09 18.72
CA ALA A 624 20.28 -24.11 17.87
C ALA A 624 19.23 -25.10 17.36
N TYR A 625 19.29 -25.42 16.08
CA TYR A 625 18.45 -26.38 15.40
C TYR A 625 19.29 -27.35 14.57
N THR A 626 18.80 -28.58 14.45
CA THR A 626 19.38 -29.61 13.60
C THR A 626 18.36 -30.05 12.56
N PHE A 627 18.71 -29.85 11.29
CA PHE A 627 18.03 -30.46 10.17
C PHE A 627 18.60 -31.84 9.88
N LYS A 628 17.73 -32.79 9.53
CA LYS A 628 18.10 -34.13 9.07
C LYS A 628 17.26 -34.51 7.86
N LEU A 629 17.91 -35.06 6.83
CA LEU A 629 17.29 -35.71 5.69
C LEU A 629 17.85 -37.13 5.62
N ALA A 630 16.98 -38.14 5.66
CA ALA A 630 17.39 -39.54 5.73
C ALA A 630 18.24 -39.99 4.53
N ALA A 631 19.09 -41.00 4.71
CA ALA A 631 19.80 -41.66 3.60
C ALA A 631 18.79 -42.20 2.57
N GLY A 632 19.15 -42.14 1.29
CA GLY A 632 18.27 -42.55 0.20
C GLY A 632 17.17 -41.56 -0.15
N SER A 633 17.07 -40.41 0.53
CA SER A 633 16.01 -39.41 0.28
C SER A 633 16.19 -38.66 -1.03
N VAL A 634 17.41 -38.56 -1.54
CA VAL A 634 17.75 -37.79 -2.74
C VAL A 634 18.34 -38.73 -3.77
N ALA A 635 17.90 -38.62 -5.01
CA ALA A 635 18.50 -39.30 -6.15
C ALA A 635 18.73 -38.33 -7.29
N ASP A 636 19.61 -38.69 -8.22
CA ASP A 636 19.62 -38.05 -9.53
C ASP A 636 18.31 -38.38 -10.28
N LEU A 637 18.14 -37.83 -11.49
CA LEU A 637 16.96 -38.13 -12.29
C LEU A 637 16.95 -39.57 -12.84
N THR A 638 18.07 -40.31 -12.78
CA THR A 638 18.23 -41.69 -13.25
C THR A 638 18.19 -42.77 -12.15
N ASP A 639 17.73 -42.39 -10.96
CA ASP A 639 17.51 -43.24 -9.77
C ASP A 639 18.78 -43.69 -9.03
N ASN A 640 19.91 -43.01 -9.22
CA ASN A 640 21.09 -43.17 -8.37
C ASN A 640 20.89 -42.38 -7.06
N ALA A 641 20.47 -43.07 -5.99
CA ALA A 641 20.17 -42.46 -4.70
C ALA A 641 21.40 -42.26 -3.79
N THR A 642 21.39 -41.20 -2.98
CA THR A 642 22.39 -40.96 -1.96
C THR A 642 22.37 -42.05 -0.88
N ASP A 643 23.53 -42.47 -0.42
CA ASP A 643 23.67 -43.55 0.59
C ASP A 643 23.82 -43.01 2.03
N GLN A 644 24.08 -41.71 2.18
CA GLN A 644 24.27 -41.04 3.46
C GLN A 644 23.11 -40.09 3.78
N ALA A 645 22.80 -39.97 5.08
CA ALA A 645 21.90 -38.94 5.58
C ALA A 645 22.57 -37.57 5.53
N ILE A 646 21.81 -36.53 5.20
CA ILE A 646 22.27 -35.14 5.28
C ILE A 646 21.86 -34.58 6.64
N VAL A 647 22.82 -34.14 7.44
CA VAL A 647 22.59 -33.50 8.74
C VAL A 647 23.19 -32.10 8.68
N LEU A 648 22.40 -31.10 9.04
CA LEU A 648 22.81 -29.70 9.05
C LEU A 648 22.47 -29.07 10.40
N ASN A 649 23.46 -28.51 11.08
CA ASN A 649 23.28 -27.77 12.33
C ASN A 649 23.41 -26.28 12.07
N PHE A 650 22.49 -25.50 12.62
CA PHE A 650 22.57 -24.04 12.57
C PHE A 650 21.95 -23.42 13.81
N THR A 651 22.31 -22.18 14.10
CA THR A 651 21.74 -21.36 15.17
C THR A 651 21.08 -20.15 14.53
N THR A 652 19.85 -19.87 14.94
CA THR A 652 19.16 -18.66 14.50
C THR A 652 19.87 -17.42 15.02
N LYS A 653 19.84 -16.33 14.27
CA LYS A 653 20.46 -15.06 14.65
C LYS A 653 19.93 -14.57 15.99
N THR A 654 20.72 -13.77 16.69
CA THR A 654 20.19 -12.95 17.78
C THR A 654 19.14 -12.01 17.21
N LYS A 655 18.03 -11.80 17.92
CA LYS A 655 17.03 -10.82 17.52
C LYS A 655 17.73 -9.47 17.28
N PRO A 656 17.51 -8.79 16.15
CA PRO A 656 18.05 -7.46 15.91
C PRO A 656 17.53 -6.45 16.95
N ALA A 657 18.39 -5.52 17.38
CA ALA A 657 17.95 -4.43 18.25
C ALA A 657 16.96 -3.52 17.50
N VAL A 658 15.90 -3.09 18.19
CA VAL A 658 14.93 -2.14 17.67
C VAL A 658 15.54 -0.75 17.76
N THR A 659 15.55 -0.03 16.62
CA THR A 659 15.99 1.37 16.61
C THR A 659 15.01 2.21 17.43
N LYS A 660 15.52 2.86 18.49
CA LYS A 660 14.70 3.69 19.38
C LYS A 660 14.05 4.85 18.64
N ALA A 661 12.76 5.07 18.87
CA ALA A 661 12.01 6.21 18.32
C ALA A 661 10.82 6.54 19.22
N LEU A 662 10.39 7.81 19.25
CA LEU A 662 9.12 8.19 19.85
C LEU A 662 7.96 7.92 18.90
N TYR A 663 6.71 8.07 19.37
CA TYR A 663 5.55 8.10 18.48
C TYR A 663 5.60 9.31 17.56
N ASP A 664 5.10 9.14 16.34
CA ASP A 664 5.06 10.20 15.33
C ASP A 664 3.87 11.16 15.57
N PHE A 665 2.80 10.67 16.22
CA PHE A 665 1.64 11.47 16.60
C PHE A 665 0.95 10.90 17.84
N ILE A 666 0.57 11.75 18.79
CA ILE A 666 -0.11 11.38 20.03
C ILE A 666 -1.48 12.05 20.08
N VAL A 667 -2.55 11.26 20.12
CA VAL A 667 -3.93 11.75 20.26
C VAL A 667 -4.31 11.79 21.76
N PRO A 668 -4.81 12.91 22.30
CA PRO A 668 -5.12 14.18 21.63
C PRO A 668 -4.00 15.24 21.76
N THR A 669 -2.80 14.88 22.21
CA THR A 669 -1.73 15.84 22.53
C THR A 669 -1.30 16.67 21.33
N ASP A 670 -1.14 16.06 20.15
CA ASP A 670 -0.71 16.73 18.91
C ASP A 670 -1.89 17.13 18.01
N GLY A 671 -3.09 16.65 18.32
CA GLY A 671 -4.32 16.88 17.56
C GLY A 671 -5.29 15.72 17.64
N ASP A 672 -6.38 15.80 16.88
CA ASP A 672 -7.37 14.72 16.81
C ASP A 672 -6.93 13.56 15.90
N PHE A 673 -7.74 12.51 15.84
CA PHE A 673 -7.44 11.33 15.05
C PHE A 673 -7.36 11.61 13.54
N LYS A 674 -8.12 12.57 13.01
CA LYS A 674 -8.06 12.94 11.59
C LYS A 674 -6.76 13.67 11.27
N ALA A 675 -6.33 14.58 12.16
CA ALA A 675 -5.03 15.24 12.05
C ALA A 675 -3.87 14.22 12.06
N ALA A 676 -3.98 13.15 12.85
CA ALA A 676 -3.00 12.07 12.87
C ALA A 676 -2.91 11.33 11.51
N LEU A 677 -4.05 11.01 10.89
CA LEU A 677 -4.09 10.38 9.56
C LEU A 677 -3.55 11.32 8.46
N ASP A 678 -3.89 12.61 8.52
CA ASP A 678 -3.38 13.63 7.60
C ASP A 678 -1.85 13.79 7.74
N ALA A 679 -1.33 13.79 8.96
CA ALA A 679 0.12 13.83 9.22
C ALA A 679 0.81 12.58 8.64
N ALA A 680 0.23 11.39 8.84
CA ALA A 680 0.74 10.16 8.27
C ALA A 680 0.78 10.23 6.73
N ALA A 681 -0.24 10.78 6.08
CA ALA A 681 -0.34 10.90 4.63
C ALA A 681 0.62 11.95 4.02
N LYS A 682 1.00 12.98 4.78
CA LYS A 682 1.90 14.06 4.32
C LYS A 682 3.39 13.72 4.44
N ARG A 683 3.75 12.61 5.10
CA ARG A 683 5.17 12.26 5.28
C ARG A 683 5.86 11.98 3.95
N THR A 684 7.12 12.40 3.85
CA THR A 684 7.92 12.27 2.62
C THR A 684 8.27 10.81 2.30
N ASP A 685 8.52 9.98 3.33
CA ASP A 685 8.95 8.60 3.18
C ASP A 685 7.88 7.63 3.72
N THR A 686 7.10 7.05 2.81
CA THR A 686 6.02 6.11 3.15
C THR A 686 6.50 4.68 3.39
N SER A 687 7.78 4.39 3.13
CA SER A 687 8.41 3.12 3.51
C SER A 687 8.58 3.01 5.03
N LYS A 688 8.79 4.16 5.69
CA LYS A 688 8.86 4.25 7.15
C LYS A 688 7.49 4.08 7.78
N ARG A 689 7.49 3.37 8.91
CA ARG A 689 6.30 3.17 9.73
C ARG A 689 5.96 4.43 10.51
N PHE A 690 4.72 4.90 10.38
CA PHE A 690 4.17 6.04 11.10
C PHE A 690 3.30 5.54 12.26
N ARG A 691 3.62 5.91 13.49
CA ARG A 691 3.01 5.37 14.72
C ARG A 691 2.16 6.42 15.41
N ILE A 692 0.87 6.16 15.45
CA ILE A 692 -0.14 6.97 16.14
C ILE A 692 -0.43 6.31 17.48
N PHE A 693 -0.20 7.03 18.58
CA PHE A 693 -0.61 6.59 19.90
C PHE A 693 -1.87 7.35 20.35
N ILE A 694 -2.86 6.63 20.85
CA ILE A 694 -4.13 7.17 21.32
C ILE A 694 -4.19 6.92 22.83
N LYS A 695 -4.11 8.00 23.61
CA LYS A 695 -4.23 7.92 25.07
C LYS A 695 -5.57 7.32 25.49
N GLN A 696 -5.68 6.88 26.74
CA GLN A 696 -6.94 6.41 27.28
C GLN A 696 -8.03 7.51 27.26
N GLY A 697 -9.17 7.20 26.66
CA GLY A 697 -10.30 8.11 26.43
C GLY A 697 -11.28 7.58 25.39
N ASP A 698 -12.42 8.25 25.28
CA ASP A 698 -13.46 7.97 24.28
C ASP A 698 -13.44 9.04 23.19
N TYR A 699 -13.04 8.66 21.98
CA TYR A 699 -12.80 9.57 20.87
C TYR A 699 -13.87 9.42 19.80
N LYS A 700 -14.57 10.54 19.53
CA LYS A 700 -15.59 10.60 18.50
C LYS A 700 -15.09 11.37 17.28
N ILE A 701 -15.00 10.68 16.15
CA ILE A 701 -14.55 11.23 14.89
C ILE A 701 -15.73 12.00 14.26
N PRO A 702 -15.60 13.30 13.97
CA PRO A 702 -16.67 14.07 13.34
C PRO A 702 -16.92 13.58 11.91
N ALA A 703 -18.13 13.76 11.38
CA ALA A 703 -18.38 13.53 9.96
C ALA A 703 -17.59 14.55 9.11
N ASP A 704 -17.18 14.17 7.91
CA ASP A 704 -16.60 15.11 6.94
C ASP A 704 -17.71 15.91 6.26
N GLU A 705 -17.77 17.21 6.51
CA GLU A 705 -18.76 18.11 5.91
C GLU A 705 -18.51 18.39 4.43
N LYS A 706 -17.26 18.19 3.95
CA LYS A 706 -16.86 18.45 2.56
C LYS A 706 -17.21 17.29 1.63
N SER A 707 -17.36 16.08 2.18
CA SER A 707 -17.80 14.89 1.47
C SER A 707 -19.25 14.57 1.85
N LYS A 708 -20.05 14.13 0.88
CA LYS A 708 -21.47 13.82 1.12
C LYS A 708 -21.80 12.38 0.72
N VAL A 709 -22.71 11.76 1.46
CA VAL A 709 -23.25 10.42 1.20
C VAL A 709 -24.77 10.49 1.14
N THR A 710 -25.36 9.86 0.12
CA THR A 710 -26.82 9.78 -0.03
C THR A 710 -27.39 8.64 0.82
N GLY A 711 -28.29 9.01 1.73
CA GLY A 711 -29.02 8.07 2.58
C GLY A 711 -30.13 7.33 1.84
N SER A 712 -30.67 6.29 2.48
CA SER A 712 -31.80 5.50 1.97
C SER A 712 -33.09 6.31 1.81
N ASP A 713 -33.19 7.48 2.47
CA ASP A 713 -34.28 8.44 2.34
C ASP A 713 -34.10 9.43 1.17
N GLY A 714 -33.05 9.25 0.36
CA GLY A 714 -32.70 10.13 -0.76
C GLY A 714 -32.05 11.45 -0.36
N LYS A 715 -31.81 11.71 0.93
CA LYS A 715 -31.17 12.94 1.40
C LYS A 715 -29.65 12.81 1.43
N SER A 716 -28.99 13.97 1.37
CA SER A 716 -27.53 14.09 1.42
C SER A 716 -27.07 14.39 2.85
N TYR A 717 -26.12 13.61 3.35
CA TYR A 717 -25.55 13.73 4.70
C TYR A 717 -24.04 13.96 4.63
N ALA A 718 -23.48 14.63 5.64
CA ALA A 718 -22.02 14.66 5.83
C ALA A 718 -21.48 13.23 5.93
N ASN A 719 -20.32 12.97 5.33
CA ASN A 719 -19.78 11.62 5.23
C ASN A 719 -19.23 11.17 6.60
N PRO A 720 -19.84 10.16 7.26
CA PRO A 720 -19.36 9.70 8.56
C PRO A 720 -18.12 8.78 8.44
N THR A 721 -17.78 8.34 7.23
CA THR A 721 -16.71 7.37 7.02
C THR A 721 -15.34 8.04 7.06
N THR A 722 -14.45 7.51 7.90
CA THR A 722 -13.04 7.91 7.92
C THR A 722 -12.27 7.04 6.93
N TYR A 723 -11.56 7.66 5.98
CA TYR A 723 -10.78 6.95 4.98
C TYR A 723 -9.29 7.02 5.27
N MET A 724 -8.58 5.91 5.09
CA MET A 724 -7.12 5.88 5.12
C MET A 724 -6.61 5.11 3.90
N ASN A 725 -5.67 5.69 3.16
CA ASN A 725 -5.05 5.06 1.98
C ASN A 725 -3.52 4.98 2.08
N THR A 726 -2.98 5.21 3.27
CA THR A 726 -1.54 5.38 3.51
C THR A 726 -0.95 4.09 4.06
N PRO A 727 0.14 3.53 3.48
CA PRO A 727 0.73 2.28 3.96
C PRO A 727 1.51 2.45 5.27
N ASN A 728 1.87 1.35 5.91
CA ASN A 728 2.77 1.29 7.07
C ASN A 728 2.35 2.19 8.26
N VAL A 729 1.05 2.26 8.56
CA VAL A 729 0.56 3.01 9.73
C VAL A 729 0.30 2.06 10.89
N SER A 730 0.73 2.45 12.10
CA SER A 730 0.33 1.82 13.35
C SER A 730 -0.65 2.71 14.11
N ILE A 731 -1.75 2.15 14.58
CA ILE A 731 -2.75 2.81 15.42
C ILE A 731 -2.80 2.05 16.75
N ILE A 732 -2.25 2.67 17.79
CA ILE A 732 -2.02 2.05 19.09
C ILE A 732 -2.86 2.76 20.13
N GLY A 733 -3.76 2.05 20.81
CA GLY A 733 -4.41 2.58 22.00
C GLY A 733 -3.59 2.35 23.26
N GLU A 734 -3.93 3.07 24.32
CA GLU A 734 -3.33 2.83 25.64
C GLU A 734 -3.83 1.52 26.27
N GLY A 735 -5.05 1.10 25.93
CA GLY A 735 -5.64 -0.16 26.35
C GLY A 735 -6.97 -0.44 25.66
N MET A 736 -7.24 -1.71 25.38
CA MET A 736 -8.45 -2.16 24.66
C MET A 736 -9.77 -1.83 25.38
N ASP A 737 -9.72 -1.65 26.71
CA ASP A 737 -10.89 -1.42 27.56
C ASP A 737 -11.15 0.08 27.83
N ASN A 738 -10.14 0.92 27.67
CA ASN A 738 -10.17 2.32 28.08
C ASN A 738 -9.76 3.32 26.98
N THR A 739 -9.40 2.84 25.78
CA THR A 739 -9.23 3.66 24.59
C THR A 739 -10.24 3.24 23.54
N SER A 740 -11.16 4.15 23.18
CA SER A 740 -12.23 3.84 22.21
C SER A 740 -12.33 4.87 21.08
N LEU A 741 -12.63 4.40 19.86
CA LEU A 741 -12.92 5.22 18.68
C LEU A 741 -14.30 4.91 18.12
N THR A 742 -15.04 5.96 17.77
CA THR A 742 -16.32 5.86 17.04
C THR A 742 -16.47 6.99 16.04
N ASN A 743 -17.29 6.80 15.00
CA ASN A 743 -17.67 7.88 14.09
C ASN A 743 -18.86 8.70 14.62
N THR A 744 -19.29 9.69 13.83
CA THR A 744 -20.51 10.46 14.02
C THR A 744 -21.46 10.21 12.87
N VAL A 745 -22.56 9.49 13.12
CA VAL A 745 -23.61 9.23 12.11
C VAL A 745 -24.86 10.08 12.36
N PRO A 746 -25.68 10.36 11.32
CA PRO A 746 -26.95 11.02 11.50
C PRO A 746 -27.93 10.13 12.28
N ASN A 747 -28.75 10.77 13.14
CA ASN A 747 -29.88 10.12 13.78
C ASN A 747 -31.17 10.54 13.07
N SER A 748 -31.72 9.67 12.25
CA SER A 748 -32.96 9.90 11.48
C SER A 748 -34.23 9.47 12.20
N GLY A 749 -34.13 8.86 13.39
CA GLY A 749 -35.26 8.26 14.11
C GLY A 749 -35.86 7.01 13.45
N GLN A 750 -35.27 6.51 12.36
CA GLN A 750 -35.73 5.31 11.65
C GLN A 750 -35.29 4.01 12.34
N SER A 751 -35.96 2.91 12.00
CA SER A 751 -35.63 1.57 12.51
C SER A 751 -34.22 1.16 12.09
N ALA A 752 -33.86 1.35 10.83
CA ALA A 752 -32.47 1.27 10.34
C ALA A 752 -31.87 2.68 10.23
N ASN A 753 -30.56 2.81 10.38
CA ASN A 753 -29.88 4.07 10.12
C ASN A 753 -30.00 4.44 8.63
N VAL A 754 -30.20 5.71 8.31
CA VAL A 754 -30.30 6.18 6.91
C VAL A 754 -29.03 5.95 6.09
N LEU A 755 -27.89 5.84 6.76
CA LEU A 755 -26.59 5.54 6.15
C LEU A 755 -26.17 4.08 6.32
N GLU A 756 -27.10 3.17 6.63
CA GLU A 756 -26.78 1.74 6.67
C GLU A 756 -26.28 1.27 5.30
N GLY A 757 -25.19 0.49 5.32
CA GLY A 757 -24.58 -0.10 4.14
C GLY A 757 -23.06 0.00 4.11
N ILE A 758 -22.43 -1.02 3.52
CA ILE A 758 -20.98 -1.11 3.35
C ILE A 758 -20.48 0.11 2.58
N GLY A 759 -19.56 0.88 3.17
CA GLY A 759 -18.97 2.07 2.55
C GLY A 759 -19.79 3.35 2.69
N LYS A 760 -20.89 3.35 3.46
CA LYS A 760 -21.70 4.55 3.71
C LYS A 760 -21.52 5.12 5.10
N GLY A 761 -21.26 4.27 6.08
CA GLY A 761 -21.37 4.57 7.50
C GLY A 761 -20.24 4.02 8.35
N ASP A 762 -19.15 3.58 7.70
CA ASP A 762 -18.11 2.80 8.34
C ASP A 762 -17.35 3.69 9.36
N VAL A 763 -16.82 3.12 10.46
CA VAL A 763 -15.96 3.91 11.36
C VAL A 763 -14.63 4.23 10.69
N LEU A 764 -14.00 3.19 10.12
CA LEU A 764 -12.76 3.29 9.36
C LEU A 764 -12.82 2.42 8.10
N CYS A 765 -12.46 3.02 6.97
CA CYS A 765 -12.30 2.35 5.69
C CYS A 765 -10.82 2.40 5.26
N LEU A 766 -10.16 1.24 5.32
CA LEU A 766 -8.80 1.07 4.81
C LEU A 766 -8.88 0.85 3.30
N GLN A 767 -8.39 1.81 2.52
CA GLN A 767 -8.36 1.72 1.07
C GLN A 767 -7.15 0.89 0.61
N LYS A 768 -7.11 0.53 -0.68
CA LYS A 768 -6.10 -0.39 -1.24
C LYS A 768 -4.64 0.00 -0.96
N GLY A 769 -4.35 1.30 -0.83
CA GLY A 769 -3.01 1.81 -0.53
C GLY A 769 -2.60 1.69 0.94
N ALA A 770 -3.55 1.45 1.87
CA ALA A 770 -3.30 1.32 3.30
C ALA A 770 -2.71 -0.04 3.71
N THR A 771 -1.80 -0.57 2.90
CA THR A 771 -1.17 -1.87 3.15
C THR A 771 -0.31 -1.86 4.40
N ASN A 772 -0.20 -3.02 5.07
CA ASN A 772 0.63 -3.20 6.27
C ASN A 772 0.20 -2.31 7.46
N THR A 773 -1.11 -2.11 7.61
CA THR A 773 -1.70 -1.39 8.76
C THR A 773 -1.67 -2.27 10.01
N TYR A 774 -1.30 -1.69 11.15
CA TYR A 774 -1.22 -2.39 12.45
C TYR A 774 -2.10 -1.70 13.48
N PHE A 775 -2.96 -2.46 14.16
CA PHE A 775 -3.76 -2.00 15.29
C PHE A 775 -3.38 -2.76 16.54
N GLN A 776 -3.27 -2.06 17.67
CA GLN A 776 -3.14 -2.72 18.97
C GLN A 776 -3.79 -1.94 20.12
N ASP A 777 -4.37 -2.66 21.08
CA ASP A 777 -4.81 -2.15 22.39
C ASP A 777 -5.88 -1.04 22.30
N LEU A 778 -6.89 -1.20 21.45
CA LEU A 778 -8.01 -0.25 21.34
C LEU A 778 -9.35 -0.93 21.04
N LYS A 779 -10.43 -0.20 21.33
CA LYS A 779 -11.79 -0.51 20.89
C LYS A 779 -12.21 0.42 19.76
N MET A 780 -12.79 -0.13 18.71
CA MET A 780 -13.52 0.62 17.69
C MET A 780 -14.97 0.16 17.67
N TYR A 781 -15.91 1.11 17.62
CA TYR A 781 -17.34 0.80 17.62
C TYR A 781 -18.13 1.76 16.74
N SER A 782 -19.21 1.25 16.14
CA SER A 782 -20.08 2.08 15.30
C SER A 782 -21.04 2.90 16.15
N SER A 783 -21.20 4.19 15.82
CA SER A 783 -22.19 5.05 16.47
C SER A 783 -23.62 4.82 15.98
N MET A 784 -23.85 3.96 14.99
CA MET A 784 -25.21 3.61 14.54
C MET A 784 -26.01 2.91 15.63
N GLY A 785 -25.36 2.01 16.37
CA GLY A 785 -25.97 1.20 17.42
C GLY A 785 -26.62 -0.10 16.91
N ASP A 786 -26.81 -1.02 17.85
CA ASP A 786 -27.35 -2.35 17.57
C ASP A 786 -28.76 -2.28 16.93
N ALA A 787 -29.07 -3.27 16.08
CA ALA A 787 -30.34 -3.37 15.36
C ALA A 787 -30.70 -2.16 14.47
N LYS A 788 -29.69 -1.39 14.02
CA LYS A 788 -29.87 -0.26 13.09
C LYS A 788 -29.44 -0.55 11.65
N GLY A 789 -29.37 -1.82 11.26
CA GLY A 789 -28.89 -2.26 9.95
C GLY A 789 -27.38 -2.50 9.95
N ARG A 790 -26.75 -2.47 8.77
CA ARG A 790 -25.31 -2.70 8.59
C ARG A 790 -24.51 -1.55 9.21
N ASP A 791 -23.67 -1.87 10.20
CA ASP A 791 -22.97 -0.92 11.07
C ASP A 791 -21.46 -1.22 11.15
N ILE A 792 -20.82 -1.19 9.99
CA ILE A 792 -19.41 -1.58 9.80
C ILE A 792 -18.48 -0.75 10.69
N VAL A 793 -17.61 -1.43 11.45
CA VAL A 793 -16.52 -0.78 12.18
C VAL A 793 -15.31 -0.62 11.27
N LEU A 794 -14.88 -1.72 10.66
CA LEU A 794 -13.69 -1.75 9.81
C LEU A 794 -14.03 -2.35 8.45
N ASN A 795 -13.96 -1.52 7.41
CA ASN A 795 -14.06 -1.93 6.02
C ASN A 795 -12.66 -1.96 5.42
N ASP A 796 -12.11 -3.16 5.21
CA ASP A 796 -10.72 -3.36 4.88
C ASP A 796 -10.51 -3.76 3.41
N GLN A 797 -10.27 -2.77 2.55
CA GLN A 797 -9.93 -2.97 1.15
C GLN A 797 -8.42 -3.11 0.92
N SER A 798 -7.62 -3.18 2.00
CA SER A 798 -6.17 -3.18 1.95
C SER A 798 -5.59 -4.61 1.91
N ASN A 799 -4.33 -4.77 2.31
CA ASN A 799 -3.63 -6.05 2.39
C ASN A 799 -2.61 -6.00 3.54
N LYS A 800 -2.41 -7.14 4.21
CA LYS A 800 -1.50 -7.31 5.36
C LYS A 800 -1.92 -6.48 6.59
N THR A 801 -3.23 -6.38 6.87
CA THR A 801 -3.72 -5.74 8.10
C THR A 801 -3.53 -6.67 9.28
N ILE A 802 -3.06 -6.12 10.40
CA ILE A 802 -2.89 -6.81 11.67
C ILE A 802 -3.71 -6.11 12.75
N CYS A 803 -4.53 -6.88 13.47
CA CYS A 803 -5.25 -6.45 14.65
C CYS A 803 -4.82 -7.31 15.84
N LYS A 804 -4.01 -6.76 16.75
CA LYS A 804 -3.56 -7.45 17.96
C LYS A 804 -4.25 -6.88 19.18
N ASN A 805 -5.02 -7.67 19.92
CA ASN A 805 -5.73 -7.21 21.12
C ASN A 805 -6.66 -6.01 20.83
N VAL A 806 -7.50 -6.16 19.80
CA VAL A 806 -8.41 -5.10 19.32
C VAL A 806 -9.85 -5.52 19.51
N ASN A 807 -10.68 -4.59 19.96
CA ASN A 807 -12.12 -4.80 20.10
C ASN A 807 -12.87 -4.15 18.94
N LEU A 808 -13.47 -4.93 18.04
CA LEU A 808 -14.42 -4.43 17.04
C LEU A 808 -15.85 -4.70 17.51
N TRP A 809 -16.63 -3.62 17.67
CA TRP A 809 -17.88 -3.68 18.41
C TRP A 809 -19.04 -3.05 17.64
N ALA A 810 -19.88 -3.91 17.06
CA ALA A 810 -21.08 -3.49 16.32
C ALA A 810 -22.13 -4.62 16.32
N TYR A 811 -22.97 -4.70 15.28
CA TYR A 811 -24.10 -5.62 15.19
C TYR A 811 -24.17 -6.41 13.87
N GLN A 812 -24.33 -5.73 12.73
CA GLN A 812 -24.36 -6.33 11.40
C GLN A 812 -23.17 -5.87 10.55
N ASP A 813 -22.44 -6.80 9.95
CA ASP A 813 -21.26 -6.53 9.11
C ASP A 813 -20.12 -5.81 9.88
N THR A 814 -19.93 -6.09 11.17
CA THR A 814 -18.92 -5.45 12.05
C THR A 814 -17.53 -5.32 11.41
N TYR A 815 -17.03 -6.36 10.76
CA TYR A 815 -15.80 -6.36 9.98
C TYR A 815 -16.05 -6.86 8.56
N VAL A 816 -15.56 -6.09 7.58
CA VAL A 816 -15.67 -6.42 6.16
C VAL A 816 -14.27 -6.55 5.56
N SER A 817 -13.82 -7.76 5.24
CA SER A 817 -12.57 -7.96 4.48
C SER A 817 -12.85 -7.76 2.99
N ASN A 818 -12.61 -6.55 2.48
CA ASN A 818 -13.06 -6.12 1.16
C ASN A 818 -11.95 -6.15 0.09
N ASN A 819 -11.06 -7.13 0.15
CA ASN A 819 -10.06 -7.39 -0.89
C ASN A 819 -9.90 -8.90 -1.13
N GLN A 820 -10.24 -9.37 -2.35
CA GLN A 820 -10.11 -10.78 -2.72
C GLN A 820 -8.66 -11.27 -2.65
N ASN A 821 -7.70 -10.37 -2.90
CA ASN A 821 -6.27 -10.68 -2.86
C ASN A 821 -5.64 -10.30 -1.50
N GLY A 822 -6.46 -9.89 -0.53
CA GLY A 822 -6.02 -9.45 0.78
C GLY A 822 -5.74 -10.62 1.72
N LYS A 823 -4.74 -10.42 2.59
CA LYS A 823 -4.44 -11.26 3.75
C LYS A 823 -4.59 -10.43 5.02
N PHE A 824 -5.29 -10.95 6.00
CA PHE A 824 -5.66 -10.22 7.21
C PHE A 824 -5.46 -11.11 8.45
N TYR A 825 -4.87 -10.55 9.50
CA TYR A 825 -4.50 -11.30 10.70
C TYR A 825 -5.08 -10.64 11.95
N PHE A 826 -5.79 -11.43 12.75
CA PHE A 826 -6.32 -11.04 14.05
C PHE A 826 -5.73 -11.96 15.12
N GLU A 827 -5.20 -11.37 16.18
CA GLU A 827 -4.61 -12.09 17.32
C GLU A 827 -5.14 -11.47 18.60
N ASP A 828 -5.78 -12.26 19.45
CA ASP A 828 -6.44 -11.79 20.67
C ASP A 828 -7.53 -10.73 20.41
N GLY A 829 -8.15 -10.23 21.48
CA GLY A 829 -9.22 -9.22 21.42
C GLY A 829 -10.62 -9.78 21.19
N ILE A 830 -11.58 -8.88 20.97
CA ILE A 830 -13.02 -9.21 20.90
C ILE A 830 -13.63 -8.72 19.58
N LEU A 831 -14.26 -9.64 18.85
CA LEU A 831 -15.11 -9.30 17.71
C LEU A 831 -16.56 -9.56 18.11
N ARG A 832 -17.34 -8.48 18.23
CA ARG A 832 -18.75 -8.55 18.65
C ARG A 832 -19.69 -8.20 17.51
N GLY A 833 -20.69 -9.05 17.30
CA GLY A 833 -21.82 -8.76 16.42
C GLY A 833 -22.96 -9.77 16.55
N ARG A 834 -23.84 -9.82 15.55
CA ARG A 834 -24.99 -10.73 15.49
C ARG A 834 -25.26 -11.25 14.08
N THR A 835 -25.48 -10.36 13.11
CA THR A 835 -25.81 -10.75 11.73
C THR A 835 -24.61 -10.54 10.83
N ASP A 836 -24.14 -11.59 10.15
CA ASP A 836 -23.09 -11.51 9.12
C ASP A 836 -21.83 -10.75 9.59
N TYR A 837 -21.52 -10.77 10.89
CA TYR A 837 -20.70 -9.70 11.46
C TYR A 837 -19.23 -9.79 11.07
N LEU A 838 -18.76 -10.95 10.60
CA LEU A 838 -17.50 -11.11 9.88
C LEU A 838 -17.80 -11.52 8.43
N CYS A 839 -17.69 -10.59 7.48
CA CYS A 839 -18.05 -10.87 6.08
C CYS A 839 -17.02 -10.33 5.08
N GLY A 840 -17.10 -10.77 3.83
CA GLY A 840 -16.19 -10.32 2.77
C GLY A 840 -15.41 -11.43 2.08
N LYS A 841 -14.22 -11.10 1.61
CA LYS A 841 -13.37 -11.84 0.66
C LYS A 841 -11.90 -11.74 1.07
N GLY A 842 -11.05 -12.55 0.44
CA GLY A 842 -9.65 -12.71 0.84
C GLY A 842 -9.46 -13.75 1.93
N ASP A 843 -8.25 -13.82 2.47
CA ASP A 843 -7.88 -14.80 3.49
C ASP A 843 -7.71 -14.10 4.84
N VAL A 844 -8.47 -14.56 5.84
CA VAL A 844 -8.46 -14.00 7.19
C VAL A 844 -8.11 -15.10 8.18
N TYR A 845 -7.14 -14.83 9.06
CA TYR A 845 -6.75 -15.74 10.13
C TYR A 845 -7.06 -15.09 11.47
N TYR A 846 -8.01 -15.69 12.19
CA TYR A 846 -8.39 -15.32 13.55
C TYR A 846 -7.69 -16.29 14.51
N ASN A 847 -6.72 -15.79 15.25
CA ASN A 847 -5.91 -16.55 16.19
C ASN A 847 -6.26 -16.14 17.63
N ASN A 848 -6.76 -17.07 18.44
CA ASN A 848 -7.11 -16.81 19.84
C ASN A 848 -8.07 -15.62 20.05
N VAL A 849 -8.99 -15.40 19.11
CA VAL A 849 -9.96 -14.28 19.17
C VAL A 849 -11.21 -14.68 19.94
N GLU A 850 -11.76 -13.76 20.74
CA GLU A 850 -13.09 -13.92 21.32
C GLU A 850 -14.18 -13.43 20.37
N LEU A 851 -15.09 -14.33 19.99
CA LEU A 851 -16.18 -14.13 19.05
C LEU A 851 -17.50 -13.97 19.82
N TRP A 852 -17.92 -12.73 20.04
CA TRP A 852 -19.06 -12.39 20.90
C TRP A 852 -20.34 -12.24 20.08
N ILE A 853 -21.35 -13.06 20.38
CA ILE A 853 -22.67 -12.92 19.77
C ILE A 853 -23.61 -12.20 20.73
N CYS A 854 -24.04 -11.00 20.35
CA CYS A 854 -24.66 -10.06 21.27
C CYS A 854 -26.18 -10.18 21.42
N GLU A 855 -26.84 -10.88 20.49
CA GLU A 855 -28.28 -11.13 20.54
C GLU A 855 -28.59 -12.48 19.88
N LYS A 856 -29.66 -13.13 20.33
CA LYS A 856 -30.16 -14.39 19.80
C LYS A 856 -30.39 -14.33 18.27
N GLY A 857 -30.07 -15.42 17.57
CA GLY A 857 -30.13 -15.52 16.12
C GLY A 857 -28.79 -15.23 15.46
N GLY A 858 -28.83 -15.03 14.14
CA GLY A 858 -27.70 -14.48 13.40
C GLY A 858 -26.68 -15.49 12.87
N TYR A 859 -25.62 -14.93 12.30
CA TYR A 859 -24.62 -15.60 11.47
C TYR A 859 -23.24 -15.05 11.83
N LEU A 860 -22.33 -15.93 12.25
CA LEU A 860 -21.00 -15.52 12.69
C LEU A 860 -20.13 -15.08 11.50
N ALA A 861 -19.78 -16.02 10.61
CA ALA A 861 -18.89 -15.78 9.48
C ALA A 861 -19.60 -15.91 8.13
N VAL A 862 -19.38 -14.94 7.24
CA VAL A 862 -20.02 -14.86 5.92
C VAL A 862 -18.98 -14.57 4.83
N PRO A 863 -18.06 -15.53 4.59
CA PRO A 863 -17.04 -15.38 3.58
C PRO A 863 -17.62 -15.51 2.16
N SER A 864 -16.89 -14.94 1.21
CA SER A 864 -17.17 -14.91 -0.22
C SER A 864 -16.00 -15.55 -0.97
N GLN A 865 -15.33 -14.81 -1.86
CA GLN A 865 -14.19 -15.31 -2.64
C GLN A 865 -12.90 -15.28 -1.81
N PRO A 866 -12.28 -16.44 -1.49
CA PRO A 866 -10.97 -16.46 -0.83
C PRO A 866 -9.87 -16.01 -1.79
N LYS A 867 -8.70 -15.65 -1.24
CA LYS A 867 -7.47 -15.61 -2.04
C LYS A 867 -7.03 -17.04 -2.33
N LYS A 868 -6.94 -17.85 -1.28
CA LYS A 868 -6.60 -19.29 -1.36
C LYS A 868 -7.28 -20.11 -0.26
N TYR A 869 -7.25 -19.63 0.98
CA TYR A 869 -7.64 -20.40 2.16
C TYR A 869 -8.97 -19.96 2.82
N GLY A 870 -9.44 -18.74 2.56
CA GLY A 870 -10.66 -18.20 3.17
C GLY A 870 -10.47 -17.85 4.64
N TYR A 871 -11.49 -18.10 5.47
CA TYR A 871 -11.47 -17.71 6.89
C TYR A 871 -11.06 -18.88 7.77
N ILE A 872 -10.01 -18.69 8.56
CA ILE A 872 -9.50 -19.67 9.53
C ILE A 872 -9.70 -19.12 10.93
N PHE A 873 -10.44 -19.86 11.76
CA PHE A 873 -10.63 -19.58 13.18
C PHE A 873 -9.86 -20.61 13.98
N LYS A 874 -8.67 -20.25 14.48
CA LYS A 874 -7.80 -21.15 15.24
C LYS A 874 -7.75 -20.71 16.70
N ASP A 875 -7.96 -21.66 17.60
CA ASP A 875 -7.95 -21.44 19.07
C ASP A 875 -8.91 -20.34 19.54
N CYS A 876 -9.94 -20.01 18.75
CA CYS A 876 -10.89 -18.95 19.07
C CYS A 876 -11.88 -19.39 20.14
N THR A 877 -12.52 -18.42 20.80
CA THR A 877 -13.60 -18.68 21.77
C THR A 877 -14.90 -18.03 21.32
N ILE A 878 -15.97 -18.81 21.11
CA ILE A 878 -17.31 -18.27 20.88
C ILE A 878 -18.00 -18.03 22.23
N LYS A 879 -18.37 -16.77 22.49
CA LYS A 879 -19.01 -16.33 23.73
C LYS A 879 -20.48 -15.96 23.55
N ASP A 880 -21.26 -16.35 24.54
CA ASP A 880 -22.62 -15.85 24.75
C ASP A 880 -22.54 -14.45 25.36
N ALA A 881 -22.67 -13.43 24.50
CA ALA A 881 -22.74 -12.04 24.90
C ALA A 881 -24.20 -11.52 24.94
N THR A 882 -25.20 -12.41 24.87
CA THR A 882 -26.60 -11.99 25.04
C THR A 882 -26.84 -11.62 26.51
N ALA A 883 -27.80 -10.73 26.73
CA ALA A 883 -28.21 -10.36 28.08
C ALA A 883 -28.85 -11.53 28.85
N ALA A 884 -29.55 -12.42 28.13
CA ALA A 884 -30.28 -13.54 28.71
C ALA A 884 -29.44 -14.83 28.86
N LYS A 885 -28.23 -14.89 28.29
CA LYS A 885 -27.36 -16.08 28.27
C LYS A 885 -28.05 -17.32 27.68
N ASP A 886 -28.75 -17.11 26.57
CA ASP A 886 -29.65 -18.06 25.92
C ASP A 886 -29.22 -18.43 24.48
N LEU A 887 -27.94 -18.26 24.15
CA LEU A 887 -27.44 -18.39 22.78
C LEU A 887 -27.40 -19.84 22.26
N ASN A 888 -27.34 -20.84 23.15
CA ASN A 888 -27.23 -22.26 22.79
C ASN A 888 -28.29 -22.70 21.77
N GLY A 889 -27.83 -23.23 20.63
CA GLY A 889 -28.66 -23.70 19.52
C GLY A 889 -29.35 -22.61 18.70
N ASN A 890 -29.16 -21.33 19.07
CA ASN A 890 -29.92 -20.21 18.51
C ASN A 890 -29.10 -19.31 17.57
N TYR A 891 -27.95 -19.77 17.08
CA TYR A 891 -27.16 -19.08 16.05
C TYR A 891 -26.52 -20.10 15.11
N THR A 892 -25.87 -19.60 14.05
CA THR A 892 -25.07 -20.43 13.14
C THR A 892 -23.66 -19.86 12.98
N LEU A 893 -22.70 -20.74 12.76
CA LEU A 893 -21.29 -20.43 12.50
C LEU A 893 -21.10 -19.66 11.20
N GLY A 894 -22.07 -19.69 10.28
CA GLY A 894 -21.97 -18.90 9.06
C GLY A 894 -22.95 -19.25 7.97
N ARG A 895 -22.84 -18.51 6.86
CA ARG A 895 -23.58 -18.74 5.61
C ARG A 895 -22.79 -18.26 4.38
N PRO A 896 -22.99 -18.85 3.19
CA PRO A 896 -22.11 -18.66 2.04
C PRO A 896 -22.45 -17.42 1.22
N TRP A 897 -21.62 -16.37 1.27
CA TRP A 897 -21.79 -15.21 0.39
C TRP A 897 -21.14 -15.44 -0.99
N GLY A 898 -21.70 -16.37 -1.75
CA GLY A 898 -21.17 -16.75 -3.05
C GLY A 898 -21.59 -18.16 -3.45
N LYS A 899 -21.09 -18.62 -4.59
CA LYS A 899 -21.44 -19.92 -5.18
C LYS A 899 -20.18 -20.73 -5.41
N GLY A 900 -19.99 -21.81 -4.64
CA GLY A 900 -18.91 -22.78 -4.82
C GLY A 900 -17.51 -22.31 -4.42
N THR A 901 -17.41 -21.16 -3.76
CA THR A 901 -16.12 -20.52 -3.43
C THR A 901 -15.93 -20.19 -1.94
N PRO A 902 -16.96 -19.88 -1.13
CA PRO A 902 -16.77 -19.58 0.29
C PRO A 902 -16.08 -20.70 1.08
N ILE A 903 -15.12 -20.33 1.93
CA ILE A 903 -14.42 -21.23 2.86
C ILE A 903 -14.39 -20.62 4.26
N ALA A 904 -14.78 -21.40 5.28
CA ALA A 904 -14.67 -21.07 6.70
C ALA A 904 -14.33 -22.33 7.50
N LEU A 905 -13.22 -22.30 8.22
CA LEU A 905 -12.70 -23.44 8.99
C LEU A 905 -12.55 -23.05 10.46
N TYR A 906 -13.16 -23.82 11.37
CA TYR A 906 -13.02 -23.63 12.82
C TYR A 906 -12.19 -24.76 13.41
N ILE A 907 -11.03 -24.45 13.98
CA ILE A 907 -10.02 -25.42 14.41
C ILE A 907 -9.71 -25.14 15.88
N ASP A 908 -9.85 -26.15 16.73
CA ASP A 908 -9.62 -26.06 18.19
C ASP A 908 -10.42 -24.93 18.85
N THR A 909 -11.65 -24.71 18.38
CA THR A 909 -12.50 -23.61 18.84
C THR A 909 -13.23 -23.96 20.14
N LYS A 910 -13.06 -23.13 21.17
CA LYS A 910 -13.83 -23.22 22.40
C LYS A 910 -15.22 -22.60 22.22
N MET A 911 -16.27 -23.29 22.63
CA MET A 911 -17.66 -22.87 22.52
C MET A 911 -18.30 -22.75 23.90
N GLU A 912 -18.50 -21.52 24.39
CA GLU A 912 -19.30 -21.28 25.60
C GLU A 912 -20.80 -21.42 25.30
N ALA A 913 -21.19 -21.16 24.06
CA ALA A 913 -22.48 -21.51 23.48
C ALA A 913 -22.27 -22.33 22.21
N ILE A 914 -23.05 -23.40 22.05
CA ILE A 914 -23.02 -24.30 20.90
C ILE A 914 -23.96 -23.76 19.81
N PRO A 915 -23.59 -23.78 18.52
CA PRO A 915 -24.47 -23.36 17.43
C PRO A 915 -25.66 -24.32 17.28
N SER A 916 -26.58 -24.00 16.36
CA SER A 916 -27.59 -24.99 15.93
C SER A 916 -26.92 -26.27 15.44
N ALA A 917 -27.61 -27.42 15.50
CA ALA A 917 -27.06 -28.71 15.09
C ALA A 917 -26.53 -28.68 13.64
N ALA A 918 -27.26 -28.02 12.74
CA ALA A 918 -26.87 -27.80 11.35
C ALA A 918 -25.57 -26.99 11.22
N GLY A 919 -25.25 -26.13 12.19
CA GLY A 919 -24.07 -25.27 12.25
C GLY A 919 -24.06 -24.12 11.24
N TRP A 920 -24.60 -24.33 10.04
CA TRP A 920 -24.54 -23.42 8.90
C TRP A 920 -25.93 -23.08 8.36
N ASN A 921 -26.09 -21.89 7.76
CA ASN A 921 -27.36 -21.47 7.15
C ASN A 921 -27.26 -21.17 5.65
N GLU A 922 -28.43 -21.03 5.01
CA GLU A 922 -28.58 -20.62 3.61
C GLU A 922 -28.32 -19.12 3.42
N MET A 923 -27.88 -18.75 2.20
CA MET A 923 -27.77 -17.35 1.79
C MET A 923 -28.06 -17.19 0.31
N SER A 924 -29.29 -16.78 -0.03
CA SER A 924 -29.66 -16.29 -1.36
C SER A 924 -29.22 -17.17 -2.54
N GLY A 925 -29.32 -18.50 -2.42
CA GLY A 925 -28.91 -19.43 -3.49
C GLY A 925 -27.41 -19.71 -3.55
N GLY A 926 -26.66 -19.24 -2.56
CA GLY A 926 -25.24 -19.49 -2.36
C GLY A 926 -24.96 -20.83 -1.70
N TYR A 927 -23.76 -21.36 -1.95
CA TYR A 927 -23.25 -22.60 -1.36
C TYR A 927 -21.74 -22.49 -1.20
N PRO A 928 -21.16 -23.01 -0.10
CA PRO A 928 -19.73 -22.90 0.15
C PRO A 928 -18.95 -23.93 -0.68
N LYS A 929 -17.66 -23.64 -0.90
CA LYS A 929 -16.72 -24.69 -1.27
C LYS A 929 -16.53 -25.65 -0.10
N ARG A 930 -16.29 -25.11 1.09
CA ARG A 930 -16.10 -25.90 2.31
C ARG A 930 -16.32 -25.08 3.58
N PHE A 931 -17.27 -25.50 4.41
CA PHE A 931 -17.44 -25.01 5.78
C PHE A 931 -17.26 -26.18 6.73
N ALA A 932 -16.22 -26.15 7.56
CA ALA A 932 -15.81 -27.31 8.34
C ALA A 932 -15.25 -26.97 9.71
N GLU A 933 -15.22 -27.97 10.58
CA GLU A 933 -14.69 -27.87 11.94
C GLU A 933 -13.70 -29.01 12.25
N TYR A 934 -12.76 -28.72 13.16
CA TYR A 934 -11.88 -29.69 13.81
C TYR A 934 -11.83 -29.41 15.31
N ASN A 935 -12.03 -30.45 16.12
CA ASN A 935 -11.82 -30.41 17.57
C ASN A 935 -12.46 -29.20 18.28
N SER A 936 -13.68 -28.80 17.88
CA SER A 936 -14.47 -27.82 18.63
C SER A 936 -14.86 -28.40 19.99
N TYR A 937 -14.73 -27.63 21.08
CA TYR A 937 -14.98 -28.13 22.44
C TYR A 937 -15.70 -27.11 23.33
N THR A 938 -16.43 -27.59 24.33
CA THR A 938 -17.16 -26.74 25.28
C THR A 938 -16.25 -26.16 26.38
N SER A 939 -16.74 -25.20 27.17
CA SER A 939 -16.01 -24.68 28.34
C SER A 939 -15.59 -25.73 29.38
N THR A 940 -16.17 -26.92 29.36
CA THR A 940 -15.80 -28.04 30.25
C THR A 940 -14.76 -29.00 29.63
N GLY A 941 -14.36 -28.77 28.38
CA GLY A 941 -13.45 -29.63 27.62
C GLY A 941 -14.13 -30.74 26.81
N SER A 942 -15.46 -30.87 26.86
CA SER A 942 -16.18 -31.87 26.04
C SER A 942 -16.14 -31.51 24.55
N VAL A 943 -15.77 -32.45 23.69
CA VAL A 943 -15.77 -32.28 22.22
C VAL A 943 -17.20 -32.19 21.68
N VAL A 944 -17.44 -31.29 20.72
CA VAL A 944 -18.72 -31.08 20.07
C VAL A 944 -18.94 -32.14 18.97
N ASP A 945 -20.11 -32.78 18.94
CA ASP A 945 -20.49 -33.71 17.86
C ASP A 945 -20.84 -32.94 16.58
N LEU A 946 -20.17 -33.29 15.48
CA LEU A 946 -20.24 -32.59 14.20
C LEU A 946 -21.06 -33.35 13.14
N LYS A 947 -21.59 -34.54 13.44
CA LYS A 947 -22.23 -35.41 12.43
C LYS A 947 -23.46 -34.77 11.74
N ASP A 948 -24.15 -33.88 12.45
CA ASP A 948 -25.39 -33.25 12.01
C ASP A 948 -25.16 -31.93 11.27
N ARG A 949 -23.90 -31.57 11.01
CA ARG A 949 -23.56 -30.37 10.24
C ARG A 949 -24.10 -30.44 8.82
N LYS A 950 -24.64 -29.30 8.37
CA LYS A 950 -25.24 -29.14 7.05
C LYS A 950 -24.21 -29.42 5.95
N LYS A 951 -24.61 -30.24 4.96
CA LYS A 951 -23.80 -30.57 3.77
C LYS A 951 -24.42 -30.10 2.46
N VAL A 952 -25.75 -30.01 2.42
CA VAL A 952 -26.52 -29.69 1.21
C VAL A 952 -27.14 -28.30 1.35
N TYR A 953 -26.97 -27.47 0.32
CA TYR A 953 -27.43 -26.10 0.24
C TYR A 953 -28.42 -25.93 -0.92
N ASP A 954 -29.42 -25.08 -0.71
CA ASP A 954 -30.42 -24.73 -1.73
C ASP A 954 -29.86 -23.64 -2.66
N ALA A 955 -29.38 -24.05 -3.83
CA ALA A 955 -28.73 -23.18 -4.79
C ALA A 955 -29.66 -22.79 -5.94
N TYR A 956 -29.56 -21.54 -6.40
CA TYR A 956 -30.33 -21.04 -7.54
C TYR A 956 -29.63 -19.85 -8.19
N ASP A 957 -29.93 -19.60 -9.46
CA ASP A 957 -29.25 -18.57 -10.25
C ASP A 957 -29.77 -17.17 -9.91
N SER A 958 -31.09 -17.03 -9.81
CA SER A 958 -31.79 -15.84 -9.35
C SER A 958 -33.12 -16.23 -8.71
N LYS A 959 -33.68 -15.31 -7.92
CA LYS A 959 -35.00 -15.43 -7.30
C LYS A 959 -35.76 -14.13 -7.49
N ASP A 960 -37.01 -14.23 -7.96
CA ASP A 960 -37.96 -13.12 -8.05
C ASP A 960 -39.28 -13.53 -7.37
N GLY A 961 -39.61 -12.88 -6.25
CA GLY A 961 -40.65 -13.36 -5.35
C GLY A 961 -40.38 -14.80 -4.92
N ASP A 962 -41.31 -15.71 -5.19
CA ASP A 962 -41.19 -17.16 -4.90
C ASP A 962 -40.68 -17.99 -6.09
N ASN A 963 -40.37 -17.37 -7.22
CA ASN A 963 -39.88 -18.06 -8.40
C ASN A 963 -38.35 -18.18 -8.36
N TYR A 964 -37.85 -19.40 -8.58
CA TYR A 964 -36.43 -19.71 -8.59
C TYR A 964 -35.97 -20.15 -9.98
N VAL A 965 -34.86 -19.60 -10.44
CA VAL A 965 -34.22 -20.00 -11.70
C VAL A 965 -33.13 -21.05 -11.39
N ASN A 966 -33.19 -22.20 -12.07
CA ASN A 966 -32.21 -23.30 -11.93
C ASN A 966 -31.98 -23.74 -10.48
N ARG A 967 -33.06 -23.85 -9.69
CA ARG A 967 -33.02 -24.32 -8.31
C ARG A 967 -32.52 -25.77 -8.26
N ARG A 968 -31.56 -26.02 -7.39
CA ARG A 968 -30.89 -27.31 -7.24
C ARG A 968 -30.25 -27.42 -5.85
N ASN A 969 -29.90 -28.64 -5.49
CA ASN A 969 -29.16 -28.91 -4.28
C ASN A 969 -27.67 -29.02 -4.61
N GLU A 970 -26.85 -28.21 -3.94
CA GLU A 970 -25.39 -28.26 -4.05
C GLU A 970 -24.81 -28.86 -2.78
N THR A 971 -23.87 -29.80 -2.93
CA THR A 971 -23.21 -30.45 -1.80
C THR A 971 -21.85 -29.81 -1.58
N ALA A 972 -21.63 -29.25 -0.40
CA ALA A 972 -20.34 -28.69 0.00
C ALA A 972 -19.33 -29.80 0.33
N GLY A 973 -18.05 -29.42 0.43
CA GLY A 973 -17.01 -30.30 1.01
C GLY A 973 -17.35 -30.74 2.44
N ASP A 974 -16.71 -31.82 2.91
CA ASP A 974 -17.01 -32.43 4.21
C ASP A 974 -16.90 -31.39 5.35
N PRO A 975 -17.94 -31.26 6.21
CA PRO A 975 -17.91 -30.33 7.34
C PRO A 975 -17.00 -30.76 8.50
N ILE A 976 -16.31 -31.89 8.38
CA ILE A 976 -15.35 -32.37 9.37
C ILE A 976 -13.96 -32.42 8.72
N LEU A 977 -12.97 -31.82 9.37
CA LEU A 977 -11.57 -31.90 8.94
C LEU A 977 -10.89 -33.13 9.55
N ALA A 978 -10.00 -33.76 8.78
CA ALA A 978 -9.07 -34.75 9.33
C ALA A 978 -7.99 -34.05 10.19
N ALA A 979 -7.39 -34.78 11.13
CA ALA A 979 -6.37 -34.21 12.02
C ALA A 979 -5.12 -33.75 11.25
N GLU A 980 -4.70 -34.55 10.28
CA GLU A 980 -3.56 -34.27 9.41
C GLU A 980 -3.82 -33.03 8.55
N GLU A 981 -5.06 -32.88 8.05
CA GLU A 981 -5.48 -31.69 7.29
C GLU A 981 -5.50 -30.45 8.18
N ALA A 982 -6.13 -30.53 9.36
CA ALA A 982 -6.21 -29.43 10.33
C ALA A 982 -4.82 -28.90 10.72
N ALA A 983 -3.85 -29.79 10.88
CA ALA A 983 -2.47 -29.45 11.21
C ALA A 983 -1.74 -28.65 10.11
N THR A 984 -2.25 -28.62 8.87
CA THR A 984 -1.63 -27.84 7.78
C THR A 984 -2.04 -26.36 7.78
N TYR A 985 -3.16 -26.00 8.44
CA TYR A 985 -3.67 -24.62 8.48
C TYR A 985 -2.98 -23.78 9.55
N THR A 986 -1.65 -23.77 9.54
CA THR A 986 -0.85 -22.92 10.42
C THR A 986 -0.79 -21.48 9.93
N ILE A 987 -0.43 -20.53 10.80
CA ILE A 987 -0.27 -19.12 10.45
C ILE A 987 0.74 -18.98 9.30
N GLU A 988 1.83 -19.72 9.39
CA GLU A 988 2.95 -19.75 8.45
C GLU A 988 2.51 -20.12 7.03
N THR A 989 1.64 -21.13 6.92
CA THR A 989 1.12 -21.63 5.64
C THR A 989 0.07 -20.68 5.07
N VAL A 990 -0.86 -20.23 5.92
CA VAL A 990 -2.03 -19.47 5.48
C VAL A 990 -1.69 -18.00 5.23
N MET A 991 -0.82 -17.38 6.03
CA MET A 991 -0.43 -15.97 5.85
C MET A 991 0.80 -15.82 4.95
N GLY A 992 1.70 -16.81 4.95
CA GLY A 992 2.91 -16.80 4.12
C GLY A 992 2.63 -16.89 2.62
N GLN A 993 1.79 -17.83 2.19
CA GLN A 993 1.35 -18.04 0.81
C GLN A 993 2.43 -17.77 -0.27
N ASP A 994 2.32 -16.63 -0.95
CA ASP A 994 3.04 -16.21 -2.15
C ASP A 994 4.17 -15.21 -1.88
N ASP A 995 4.30 -14.69 -0.66
CA ASP A 995 5.26 -13.63 -0.31
C ASP A 995 5.95 -13.83 1.05
N ASP A 996 5.77 -15.01 1.67
CA ASP A 996 6.31 -15.37 2.98
C ASP A 996 5.94 -14.42 4.13
N TRP A 997 4.85 -13.64 4.01
CA TRP A 997 4.40 -12.74 5.07
C TRP A 997 4.16 -13.46 6.41
N ASP A 998 4.83 -12.95 7.44
CA ASP A 998 4.73 -13.41 8.82
C ASP A 998 4.16 -12.28 9.70
N PRO A 999 2.88 -12.34 10.07
CA PRO A 999 2.29 -11.35 10.96
C PRO A 999 2.74 -11.54 12.43
N THR A 1000 3.23 -12.72 12.82
CA THR A 1000 3.62 -13.00 14.21
C THR A 1000 4.89 -12.23 14.62
N ALA A 1001 5.80 -12.01 13.66
CA ALA A 1001 6.95 -11.13 13.87
C ALA A 1001 6.54 -9.69 14.22
N ALA A 1002 5.41 -9.20 13.68
CA ALA A 1002 4.89 -7.87 13.98
C ALA A 1002 4.08 -7.82 15.28
N THR A 1003 3.43 -8.93 15.67
CA THR A 1003 2.68 -9.01 16.94
C THR A 1003 3.54 -9.34 18.15
N GLU A 1004 4.82 -9.73 17.96
CA GLU A 1004 5.75 -10.01 19.05
C GLU A 1004 5.80 -8.84 20.06
N GLN A 1005 5.54 -9.14 21.33
CA GLN A 1005 5.50 -8.12 22.38
C GLN A 1005 6.89 -7.82 22.93
N ALA A 1006 7.11 -6.55 23.30
CA ALA A 1006 8.27 -6.20 24.12
C ALA A 1006 8.07 -6.76 25.53
N SER A 1007 9.15 -7.29 26.12
CA SER A 1007 9.12 -7.70 27.54
C SER A 1007 8.84 -6.50 28.45
N ALA A 1008 8.06 -6.72 29.50
CA ALA A 1008 7.80 -5.70 30.51
C ALA A 1008 9.13 -5.17 31.12
N PRO A 1009 9.25 -3.86 31.40
CA PRO A 1009 10.49 -3.28 31.94
C PRO A 1009 10.93 -3.95 33.26
N SER A 1010 12.20 -4.36 33.36
CA SER A 1010 12.75 -4.91 34.60
C SER A 1010 13.35 -3.83 35.50
N ASN A 1011 13.44 -4.13 36.80
CA ASN A 1011 14.10 -3.28 37.80
C ASN A 1011 13.59 -1.83 37.87
N VAL A 1012 12.30 -1.59 37.61
CA VAL A 1012 11.69 -0.27 37.74
C VAL A 1012 11.74 0.22 39.18
N LYS A 1013 12.53 1.27 39.43
CA LYS A 1013 12.79 1.84 40.76
C LYS A 1013 12.55 3.33 40.75
N LEU A 1014 11.89 3.81 41.80
CA LEU A 1014 11.78 5.25 42.09
C LEU A 1014 12.71 5.61 43.25
N ASN A 1015 13.73 6.41 42.96
CA ASN A 1015 14.71 6.92 43.91
C ASN A 1015 14.60 8.44 43.99
N GLY A 1016 13.96 8.95 45.04
CA GLY A 1016 13.62 10.37 45.12
C GLY A 1016 12.65 10.74 43.98
N THR A 1017 13.09 11.62 43.09
CA THR A 1017 12.33 12.03 41.89
C THR A 1017 12.78 11.32 40.61
N THR A 1018 13.73 10.39 40.68
CA THR A 1018 14.22 9.68 39.49
C THR A 1018 13.61 8.29 39.40
N LEU A 1019 12.82 8.07 38.36
CA LEU A 1019 12.33 6.76 37.94
C LEU A 1019 13.34 6.15 36.95
N ALA A 1020 13.84 4.95 37.22
CA ALA A 1020 14.82 4.27 36.37
C ALA A 1020 14.52 2.77 36.25
N TRP A 1021 14.94 2.16 35.13
CA TRP A 1021 14.76 0.74 34.83
C TRP A 1021 15.90 0.23 33.95
N ASP A 1022 15.95 -1.08 33.68
CA ASP A 1022 16.98 -1.63 32.80
C ASP A 1022 16.71 -1.29 31.33
N ASN A 1023 17.77 -1.07 30.56
CA ASN A 1023 17.64 -0.95 29.12
C ASN A 1023 17.20 -2.29 28.49
N ASN A 1024 16.36 -2.22 27.46
CA ASN A 1024 15.94 -3.34 26.64
C ASN A 1024 16.14 -2.96 25.17
N ASP A 1025 17.04 -3.63 24.47
CA ASP A 1025 17.37 -3.33 23.07
C ASP A 1025 16.23 -3.69 22.10
N TYR A 1026 15.20 -4.41 22.55
CA TYR A 1026 14.03 -4.79 21.78
C TYR A 1026 12.80 -3.90 22.03
N ALA A 1027 12.94 -2.87 22.88
CA ALA A 1027 11.91 -1.87 23.10
C ALA A 1027 12.12 -0.67 22.16
N LEU A 1028 11.09 -0.23 21.47
CA LEU A 1028 11.10 0.99 20.64
C LEU A 1028 11.25 2.26 21.50
N LEU A 1029 10.46 2.33 22.57
CA LEU A 1029 10.41 3.40 23.56
C LEU A 1029 9.84 2.86 24.88
N TRP A 1030 9.75 3.73 25.88
CA TRP A 1030 9.02 3.47 27.11
C TRP A 1030 7.93 4.50 27.34
N ALA A 1031 6.73 4.01 27.66
CA ALA A 1031 5.64 4.83 28.15
C ALA A 1031 5.72 4.92 29.68
N VAL A 1032 5.72 6.15 30.18
CA VAL A 1032 5.74 6.45 31.61
C VAL A 1032 4.32 6.66 32.07
N CYS A 1033 3.91 5.91 33.08
CA CYS A 1033 2.57 5.92 33.61
C CYS A 1033 2.54 6.50 35.02
N LYS A 1034 1.61 7.44 35.27
CA LYS A 1034 1.28 8.01 36.58
C LYS A 1034 -0.13 7.60 36.96
N ASN A 1035 -0.29 6.93 38.10
CA ASN A 1035 -1.56 6.41 38.59
C ASN A 1035 -2.31 5.57 37.53
N GLY A 1036 -1.58 4.73 36.81
CA GLY A 1036 -2.12 3.85 35.77
C GLY A 1036 -2.35 4.49 34.40
N LYS A 1037 -2.10 5.80 34.24
CA LYS A 1037 -2.29 6.51 32.96
C LYS A 1037 -0.97 6.93 32.35
N VAL A 1038 -0.83 6.79 31.05
CA VAL A 1038 0.35 7.28 30.30
C VAL A 1038 0.37 8.80 30.34
N VAL A 1039 1.47 9.35 30.87
CA VAL A 1039 1.70 10.80 30.94
C VAL A 1039 2.78 11.26 29.99
N ASP A 1040 3.77 10.41 29.68
CA ASP A 1040 4.91 10.79 28.85
C ASP A 1040 5.57 9.58 28.18
N PHE A 1041 6.47 9.83 27.23
CA PHE A 1041 7.26 8.83 26.52
C PHE A 1041 8.74 9.18 26.53
N THR A 1042 9.60 8.16 26.61
CA THR A 1042 11.05 8.37 26.58
C THR A 1042 11.76 7.24 25.84
N ILE A 1043 12.89 7.57 25.21
CA ILE A 1043 13.84 6.62 24.62
C ILE A 1043 15.06 6.37 25.53
N LYS A 1044 15.04 6.92 26.75
CA LYS A 1044 16.05 6.68 27.78
C LYS A 1044 15.43 5.85 28.90
N PRO A 1045 16.18 4.93 29.52
CA PRO A 1045 15.67 4.07 30.59
C PRO A 1045 15.57 4.82 31.95
N THR A 1046 15.21 6.09 31.91
CA THR A 1046 15.09 6.99 33.07
C THR A 1046 14.10 8.10 32.77
N TYR A 1047 13.44 8.57 33.83
CA TYR A 1047 12.49 9.68 33.78
C TYR A 1047 12.54 10.49 35.09
N LEU A 1048 12.36 11.81 35.00
CA LEU A 1048 12.24 12.68 36.16
C LEU A 1048 10.76 12.87 36.48
N VAL A 1049 10.30 12.35 37.61
CA VAL A 1049 8.89 12.45 38.01
C VAL A 1049 8.57 13.82 38.61
N ASP A 1050 7.36 14.31 38.36
CA ASP A 1050 6.82 15.56 38.89
C ASP A 1050 6.27 15.41 40.32
N ASP A 1051 5.94 14.19 40.74
CA ASP A 1051 5.36 13.84 42.03
C ASP A 1051 5.81 12.46 42.48
N ALA A 1052 6.77 12.41 43.42
CA ALA A 1052 7.31 11.17 43.96
C ALA A 1052 6.32 10.37 44.84
N SER A 1053 5.16 10.96 45.20
CA SER A 1053 4.12 10.29 46.01
C SER A 1053 3.10 9.54 45.16
N ALA A 1054 3.03 9.81 43.86
CA ALA A 1054 2.15 9.09 42.94
C ALA A 1054 2.62 7.65 42.71
N THR A 1055 1.69 6.80 42.22
CA THR A 1055 2.06 5.46 41.78
C THR A 1055 2.62 5.53 40.37
N TRP A 1056 3.89 5.18 40.20
CA TRP A 1056 4.55 5.17 38.90
C TRP A 1056 4.67 3.77 38.36
N SER A 1057 4.51 3.61 37.04
CA SER A 1057 4.84 2.39 36.32
C SER A 1057 5.41 2.72 34.95
N VAL A 1058 6.05 1.74 34.34
CA VAL A 1058 6.65 1.87 33.00
C VAL A 1058 6.19 0.70 32.14
N ARG A 1059 5.89 0.99 30.87
CA ARG A 1059 5.58 0.00 29.83
C ARG A 1059 6.61 0.14 28.70
N ALA A 1060 7.02 -0.97 28.10
CA ALA A 1060 7.89 -0.97 26.92
C ALA A 1060 7.04 -1.09 25.65
N ALA A 1061 7.36 -0.33 24.61
CA ALA A 1061 6.71 -0.47 23.31
C ALA A 1061 7.46 -1.49 22.43
N ASN A 1062 6.74 -2.35 21.71
CA ASN A 1062 7.31 -3.18 20.64
C ASN A 1062 7.64 -2.33 19.40
N GLU A 1063 8.25 -2.93 18.37
CA GLU A 1063 8.65 -2.21 17.15
C GLU A 1063 7.48 -1.53 16.43
N MET A 1064 6.27 -2.10 16.54
CA MET A 1064 5.05 -1.57 15.94
C MET A 1064 4.42 -0.44 16.78
N GLY A 1065 4.89 -0.25 18.01
CA GLY A 1065 4.41 0.74 18.96
C GLY A 1065 3.50 0.17 20.07
N GLY A 1066 3.08 -1.09 19.99
CA GLY A 1066 2.21 -1.71 21.00
C GLY A 1066 2.87 -1.79 22.38
N LEU A 1067 2.13 -1.53 23.46
CA LEU A 1067 2.68 -1.44 24.81
C LEU A 1067 2.60 -2.77 25.57
N SER A 1068 3.71 -3.18 26.20
CA SER A 1068 3.78 -4.31 27.14
C SER A 1068 2.88 -4.09 28.36
N GLU A 1069 2.75 -5.13 29.19
CA GLU A 1069 2.28 -4.98 30.56
C GLU A 1069 3.07 -3.93 31.35
N ALA A 1070 2.40 -3.26 32.29
CA ALA A 1070 3.00 -2.23 33.13
C ALA A 1070 3.78 -2.83 34.29
N THR A 1071 5.00 -2.36 34.50
CA THR A 1071 5.79 -2.69 35.70
C THR A 1071 5.76 -1.52 36.68
N ALA A 1072 5.13 -1.74 37.84
CA ALA A 1072 5.07 -0.75 38.91
C ALA A 1072 6.46 -0.48 39.50
N ALA A 1073 6.74 0.80 39.75
CA ALA A 1073 7.97 1.23 40.38
C ALA A 1073 8.02 0.78 41.85
N VAL A 1074 9.11 0.15 42.23
CA VAL A 1074 9.39 -0.12 43.65
C VAL A 1074 10.07 1.11 44.24
N LEU A 1075 9.55 1.61 45.37
CA LEU A 1075 10.21 2.68 46.13
C LEU A 1075 11.54 2.17 46.68
N GLY A 1076 12.64 2.86 46.35
CA GLY A 1076 13.94 2.58 46.95
C GLY A 1076 13.89 2.81 48.46
N THR A 1077 13.79 1.74 49.25
CA THR A 1077 13.92 1.86 50.71
C THR A 1077 15.40 1.84 51.08
N GLY A 1078 15.82 2.66 52.04
CA GLY A 1078 17.16 2.58 52.65
C GLY A 1078 17.43 1.29 53.44
N ILE A 1079 16.57 0.27 53.34
CA ILE A 1079 16.75 -1.05 53.93
C ILE A 1079 17.21 -2.00 52.82
N HIS A 1080 18.48 -2.38 52.89
CA HIS A 1080 19.02 -3.41 52.01
C HIS A 1080 18.53 -4.79 52.48
N ASN A 1081 17.62 -5.41 51.73
CA ASN A 1081 17.46 -6.85 51.80
C ASN A 1081 18.70 -7.48 51.15
N ILE A 1082 19.58 -8.07 51.96
CA ILE A 1082 20.64 -8.93 51.44
C ILE A 1082 19.96 -10.25 51.14
N ALA A 1083 19.57 -10.46 49.88
CA ALA A 1083 18.97 -11.70 49.45
C ALA A 1083 20.06 -12.72 49.11
N SER A 1084 20.10 -13.82 49.86
CA SER A 1084 20.46 -15.12 49.30
C SER A 1084 19.38 -16.14 49.65
N ALA A 1085 19.10 -17.02 48.70
CA ALA A 1085 18.02 -17.98 48.69
C ALA A 1085 18.27 -19.13 49.68
N THR A 1086 17.24 -19.47 50.47
CA THR A 1086 16.74 -20.82 50.82
C THR A 1086 15.79 -20.73 52.01
N ASP A 1087 14.92 -21.72 52.20
CA ASP A 1087 14.08 -21.94 53.39
C ASP A 1087 14.91 -22.26 54.65
N ALA A 1088 15.96 -21.49 54.92
CA ALA A 1088 16.77 -21.63 56.11
C ALA A 1088 15.97 -21.18 57.34
N ALA A 1089 15.99 -22.00 58.40
CA ALA A 1089 15.31 -21.68 59.65
C ALA A 1089 15.84 -20.35 60.23
N VAL A 1090 14.91 -19.51 60.70
CA VAL A 1090 15.24 -18.25 61.39
C VAL A 1090 15.85 -18.59 62.75
N ILE A 1091 17.13 -18.28 62.96
CA ILE A 1091 17.83 -18.57 64.21
C ILE A 1091 17.84 -17.38 65.18
N LYS A 1092 17.62 -16.15 64.69
CA LYS A 1092 17.54 -14.95 65.53
C LYS A 1092 16.60 -13.91 64.92
N THR A 1093 15.74 -13.31 65.74
CA THR A 1093 14.94 -12.14 65.35
C THR A 1093 15.27 -10.98 66.28
N ALA A 1094 15.61 -9.82 65.72
CA ALA A 1094 15.76 -8.56 66.44
C ALA A 1094 14.72 -7.57 65.93
N ILE A 1095 14.11 -6.82 66.85
CA ILE A 1095 13.10 -5.80 66.53
C ILE A 1095 13.72 -4.46 66.89
N TYR A 1096 13.50 -3.44 66.06
CA TYR A 1096 13.96 -2.08 66.30
C TYR A 1096 12.81 -1.09 66.11
N ALA A 1097 12.81 -0.02 66.89
CA ALA A 1097 11.97 1.14 66.65
C ALA A 1097 12.44 1.88 65.38
N ALA A 1098 11.61 2.81 64.90
CA ALA A 1098 11.94 3.62 63.72
C ALA A 1098 13.21 4.49 63.89
N ASP A 1099 13.60 4.78 65.14
CA ASP A 1099 14.82 5.51 65.50
C ASP A 1099 16.07 4.62 65.65
N GLY A 1100 15.94 3.30 65.46
CA GLY A 1100 17.03 2.33 65.58
C GLY A 1100 17.21 1.74 66.98
N THR A 1101 16.40 2.10 67.97
CA THR A 1101 16.44 1.49 69.31
C THR A 1101 15.97 0.03 69.24
N GLN A 1102 16.76 -0.92 69.76
CA GLN A 1102 16.36 -2.32 69.78
C GLN A 1102 15.23 -2.55 70.82
N LEU A 1103 14.15 -3.19 70.38
CA LEU A 1103 12.97 -3.51 71.16
C LEU A 1103 12.91 -5.00 71.51
N SER A 1104 12.33 -5.32 72.66
CA SER A 1104 12.07 -6.71 73.07
C SER A 1104 10.81 -7.29 72.43
N ASN A 1105 9.86 -6.45 72.05
CA ASN A 1105 8.59 -6.82 71.42
C ASN A 1105 8.20 -5.79 70.34
N LEU A 1106 7.25 -6.16 69.48
CA LEU A 1106 6.64 -5.19 68.58
C LEU A 1106 5.86 -4.15 69.39
N GLN A 1107 6.02 -2.88 69.07
CA GLN A 1107 5.24 -1.78 69.64
C GLN A 1107 4.24 -1.21 68.64
N LYS A 1108 3.22 -0.51 69.12
CA LYS A 1108 2.26 0.22 68.26
C LYS A 1108 3.01 1.23 67.39
N GLY A 1109 2.78 1.21 66.08
CA GLY A 1109 3.53 1.99 65.09
C GLY A 1109 4.51 1.15 64.26
N ILE A 1110 5.52 1.81 63.68
CA ILE A 1110 6.49 1.19 62.76
C ILE A 1110 7.59 0.48 63.55
N ASN A 1111 7.79 -0.81 63.24
CA ASN A 1111 8.88 -1.63 63.76
C ASN A 1111 9.74 -2.11 62.59
N ILE A 1112 11.05 -2.24 62.81
CA ILE A 1112 12.00 -2.85 61.87
C ILE A 1112 12.38 -4.22 62.45
N VAL A 1113 12.04 -5.29 61.76
CA VAL A 1113 12.32 -6.67 62.18
C VAL A 1113 13.46 -7.22 61.33
N VAL A 1114 14.57 -7.55 61.97
CA VAL A 1114 15.75 -8.17 61.35
C VAL A 1114 15.82 -9.64 61.76
N LYS A 1115 15.64 -10.54 60.80
CA LYS A 1115 15.78 -11.98 60.97
C LYS A 1115 17.15 -12.43 60.48
N THR A 1116 17.92 -13.11 61.31
CA THR A 1116 19.17 -13.79 60.92
C THR A 1116 18.84 -15.25 60.63
N LEU A 1117 19.24 -15.72 59.45
CA LEU A 1117 19.04 -17.08 58.98
C LEU A 1117 20.22 -17.98 59.39
N ALA A 1118 20.03 -19.29 59.34
CA ALA A 1118 21.03 -20.27 59.75
C ALA A 1118 22.36 -20.19 58.95
N ASP A 1119 22.33 -19.66 57.73
CA ASP A 1119 23.50 -19.42 56.87
C ASP A 1119 24.24 -18.11 57.20
N GLY A 1120 23.77 -17.34 58.20
CA GLY A 1120 24.32 -16.06 58.60
C GLY A 1120 23.77 -14.85 57.82
N SER A 1121 22.94 -15.06 56.79
CA SER A 1121 22.29 -13.98 56.05
C SER A 1121 21.20 -13.29 56.90
N LYS A 1122 20.86 -12.04 56.55
CA LYS A 1122 19.87 -11.23 57.28
C LYS A 1122 18.75 -10.74 56.38
N LYS A 1123 17.50 -11.04 56.76
CA LYS A 1123 16.27 -10.55 56.14
C LYS A 1123 15.66 -9.46 57.01
N THR A 1124 15.47 -8.26 56.46
CA THR A 1124 14.92 -7.13 57.21
C THR A 1124 13.56 -6.73 56.66
N SER A 1125 12.56 -6.58 57.53
CA SER A 1125 11.18 -6.23 57.16
C SER A 1125 10.62 -5.15 58.06
N LYS A 1126 9.83 -4.22 57.53
CA LYS A 1126 9.04 -3.29 58.34
C LYS A 1126 7.71 -3.94 58.72
N VAL A 1127 7.36 -3.91 60.00
CA VAL A 1127 6.10 -4.41 60.54
C VAL A 1127 5.37 -3.26 61.22
N ILE A 1128 4.15 -2.98 60.77
CA ILE A 1128 3.29 -1.96 61.39
C ILE A 1128 2.30 -2.69 62.30
N VAL A 1129 2.36 -2.41 63.60
CA VAL A 1129 1.36 -2.87 64.55
C VAL A 1129 0.36 -1.73 64.77
N LYS A 1130 -0.89 -1.96 64.37
CA LYS A 1130 -1.97 -0.97 64.44
C LYS A 1130 -2.45 -0.74 65.86
#